data_AF-A0A081BKN6-F1
#
_entry.id   AF-A0A081BKN6-F1
#
_cell.length_a   1.000
_cell.length_b   1.000
_cell.length_c   1.000
_cell.angle_alpha   90.00
_cell.angle_beta   90.00
_cell.angle_gamma   90.00
#
_symmetry.space_group_name_H-M   'P 1'
#
loop_
_entity.id
_entity.type
_entity.pdbx_description
1 polymer ?
#
loop_
_entity_poly.entity_id
_entity_poly.type
_entity_poly.pdbx_seq_one_letter_code
_entity_poly.pdbx_strand_id
1 'polypeptide(L)'
;MATFFGFFGATSIPTLADTNPPIKTTADATRQVLTDAQYRDASANDLAKMVRAKQATPEELIHHAFSLLARDNPTLNAVIYSREQAALQEASELKDTGQPFYGVPLLVKGLMQLISGGPNTNGLLPSAGATTSATLPITKAFQNAGFIVIGVTNFPEMGLINVTTSKLYGATSNPWNTDYNPGGSSGGAAASTADGIVPLAGGNDAGGSIRIPASWTGLIGLKPTQGIITGDSSTPAAVNFAETKTMEDTNLLFDSLLNPKKSDQVESAPTNLKGMTIAYSTKSPVGTPVSKDAVKAVERAVSFLRTKGFKPVEVGSPVDGQKLMQAYYLRATSSGSTANFIIKQKTKQNMTFDQVSPMTWALYQASKKLPTTASKKLPTTASQTYQNELNLINQQMINFHKQYPLYLTPTTATAAPRNDDPAFLSEDVNKLKTIENLDSDQQMQLIYESWLHGLSKSPFTQLANLSGEPAISLPTYVSSDGLPLGIQFQAAQNNDRLLLKIGDLFEKNGLFKILTHTTKNPPANKDTPITSSSNAVPTTTTPSSKPEKSAVIIKKYGSIHVNSAVYATKKINLYQVPVFNKLQIKASYAKQKRINRPMFVVTKIIKNQNGKVRYYVKDVNHHTKTDKLQGYITARKDFVENAYYTSLPKALKIKVIANHLNEYKDARLSKQIQSDRRNDTLTIKKIIHHHLTTRFQLSNGHYITANKKFIIFK
;
A
#
# COMPACT_ATOMS: atom_id res chain seq x y z
N MET A 1 -84.88 -15.13 20.21
CA MET A 1 -84.48 -14.70 18.85
C MET A 1 -83.29 -13.77 18.99
N ALA A 2 -82.14 -13.91 18.36
CA ALA A 2 -81.51 -14.98 17.59
C ALA A 2 -80.03 -14.54 17.51
N THR A 3 -79.11 -15.43 17.93
CA THR A 3 -77.81 -15.76 17.29
C THR A 3 -76.93 -14.63 16.71
N PHE A 4 -75.60 -14.54 16.88
CA PHE A 4 -74.56 -15.40 17.46
C PHE A 4 -73.19 -14.65 17.33
N PHE A 5 -72.30 -14.79 18.34
CA PHE A 5 -70.81 -14.78 18.33
C PHE A 5 -70.06 -13.55 17.73
N GLY A 6 -69.04 -12.96 18.36
CA GLY A 6 -68.24 -13.29 19.54
C GLY A 6 -66.82 -12.72 19.37
N PHE A 7 -66.43 -11.80 20.28
CA PHE A 7 -65.16 -11.71 21.05
C PHE A 7 -63.78 -11.91 20.35
N PHE A 8 -62.66 -11.25 20.64
CA PHE A 8 -62.10 -10.25 21.59
C PHE A 8 -60.90 -9.64 20.79
N GLY A 9 -60.57 -8.34 20.81
CA GLY A 9 -59.92 -7.64 21.91
C GLY A 9 -58.57 -7.03 21.46
N ALA A 10 -58.08 -6.06 22.24
CA ALA A 10 -56.76 -5.40 22.23
C ALA A 10 -56.61 -4.06 21.48
N THR A 11 -56.93 -3.03 22.27
CA THR A 11 -56.45 -1.64 22.32
C THR A 11 -55.07 -1.33 21.75
N SER A 12 -55.02 -0.31 20.89
CA SER A 12 -53.80 0.38 20.43
C SER A 12 -53.52 1.63 21.29
N ILE A 13 -52.36 1.66 21.97
CA ILE A 13 -51.75 2.87 22.51
C ILE A 13 -50.71 3.35 21.48
N PRO A 14 -50.76 4.59 20.97
CA PRO A 14 -49.73 5.10 20.07
C PRO A 14 -48.52 5.58 20.87
N THR A 15 -47.34 5.03 20.56
CA THR A 15 -46.05 5.55 21.00
C THR A 15 -45.59 6.63 20.02
N LEU A 16 -45.41 7.83 20.56
CA LEU A 16 -44.75 8.98 19.95
C LEU A 16 -43.31 8.61 19.57
N ALA A 17 -42.95 8.82 18.31
CA ALA A 17 -41.57 8.86 17.86
C ALA A 17 -41.23 10.30 17.46
N ASP A 18 -40.20 10.82 18.10
CA ASP A 18 -39.68 12.18 17.95
C ASP A 18 -39.45 12.57 16.50
N THR A 19 -40.19 13.59 16.07
CA THR A 19 -39.86 14.40 14.91
C THR A 19 -38.61 15.21 15.24
N ASN A 20 -37.47 14.84 14.65
CA ASN A 20 -36.31 15.73 14.61
C ASN A 20 -36.75 17.10 14.04
N PRO A 21 -36.42 18.22 14.70
CA PRO A 21 -36.74 19.53 14.17
C PRO A 21 -36.03 19.74 12.82
N PRO A 22 -36.66 20.48 11.88
CA PRO A 22 -36.02 20.81 10.63
C PRO A 22 -34.73 21.59 10.92
N ILE A 23 -33.62 21.12 10.35
CA ILE A 23 -32.38 21.89 10.25
C ILE A 23 -32.76 23.24 9.64
N LYS A 24 -32.62 24.31 10.43
CA LYS A 24 -32.66 25.69 9.91
C LYS A 24 -31.51 25.79 8.90
N THR A 25 -31.85 25.65 7.64
CA THR A 25 -31.00 26.02 6.52
C THR A 25 -30.99 27.54 6.45
N THR A 26 -30.15 28.16 7.29
CA THR A 26 -29.61 29.47 6.94
C THR A 26 -28.83 29.27 5.65
N ALA A 27 -29.22 30.02 4.61
CA ALA A 27 -28.60 30.00 3.31
C ALA A 27 -27.10 30.31 3.43
N ASP A 28 -26.28 29.27 3.49
CA ASP A 28 -24.86 29.38 3.22
C ASP A 28 -24.68 29.20 1.72
N ALA A 29 -24.01 30.17 1.10
CA ALA A 29 -23.71 30.19 -0.31
C ALA A 29 -23.19 28.82 -0.78
N THR A 30 -23.62 28.38 -1.96
CA THR A 30 -23.24 27.12 -2.62
C THR A 30 -21.72 26.89 -2.58
N ARG A 31 -21.23 26.27 -1.51
CA ARG A 31 -19.85 25.86 -1.37
C ARG A 31 -19.62 24.69 -2.32
N GLN A 32 -18.68 24.85 -3.24
CA GLN A 32 -18.28 23.75 -4.12
C GLN A 32 -17.61 22.67 -3.27
N VAL A 33 -18.27 21.52 -3.14
CA VAL A 33 -17.76 20.38 -2.37
C VAL A 33 -16.51 19.82 -3.05
N LEU A 34 -15.43 19.65 -2.28
CA LEU A 34 -14.21 19.01 -2.74
C LEU A 34 -14.53 17.60 -3.27
N THR A 35 -13.99 17.25 -4.43
CA THR A 35 -14.15 15.88 -4.97
C THR A 35 -12.99 14.99 -4.55
N ASP A 36 -13.19 13.66 -4.55
CA ASP A 36 -12.12 12.69 -4.31
C ASP A 36 -10.90 12.91 -5.24
N ALA A 37 -11.12 13.38 -6.47
CA ALA A 37 -10.05 13.68 -7.42
C ALA A 37 -9.26 14.92 -6.99
N GLN A 38 -9.95 16.01 -6.63
CA GLN A 38 -9.30 17.23 -6.14
C GLN A 38 -8.57 16.98 -4.81
N TYR A 39 -9.15 16.20 -3.90
CA TYR A 39 -8.48 15.76 -2.67
C TYR A 39 -7.19 15.00 -2.97
N ARG A 40 -7.25 14.05 -3.91
CA ARG A 40 -6.13 13.16 -4.25
C ARG A 40 -4.96 13.91 -4.89
N ASP A 41 -5.26 14.94 -5.69
CA ASP A 41 -4.27 15.77 -6.39
C ASP A 41 -3.70 16.89 -5.51
N ALA A 42 -4.38 17.28 -4.42
CA ALA A 42 -3.92 18.30 -3.49
C ALA A 42 -2.75 17.82 -2.62
N SER A 43 -1.82 18.74 -2.32
CA SER A 43 -0.79 18.53 -1.30
C SER A 43 -1.38 18.61 0.11
N ALA A 44 -0.66 18.15 1.14
CA ALA A 44 -1.11 18.25 2.52
C ALA A 44 -1.28 19.73 2.93
N ASN A 45 -0.33 20.58 2.53
CA ASN A 45 -0.40 22.01 2.75
C ASN A 45 -1.59 22.68 2.01
N ASP A 46 -1.89 22.28 0.78
CA ASP A 46 -3.09 22.78 0.07
C ASP A 46 -4.37 22.42 0.81
N LEU A 47 -4.49 21.19 1.30
CA LEU A 47 -5.64 20.76 2.08
C LEU A 47 -5.78 21.54 3.39
N ALA A 48 -4.68 21.82 4.10
CA ALA A 48 -4.70 22.66 5.29
C ALA A 48 -5.13 24.11 4.97
N LYS A 49 -4.65 24.68 3.84
CA LYS A 49 -5.09 25.99 3.36
C LYS A 49 -6.59 26.01 3.03
N MET A 50 -7.11 24.96 2.39
CA MET A 50 -8.54 24.82 2.10
C MET A 50 -9.38 24.75 3.39
N VAL A 51 -8.92 24.04 4.41
CA VAL A 51 -9.59 24.00 5.73
C VAL A 51 -9.67 25.40 6.34
N ARG A 52 -8.54 26.12 6.38
CA ARG A 52 -8.49 27.50 6.92
C ARG A 52 -9.35 28.48 6.14
N ALA A 53 -9.38 28.34 4.82
CA ALA A 53 -10.23 29.13 3.94
C ALA A 53 -11.71 28.73 3.98
N LYS A 54 -12.09 27.76 4.83
CA LYS A 54 -13.45 27.19 4.93
C LYS A 54 -13.96 26.60 3.60
N GLN A 55 -13.03 26.18 2.74
CA GLN A 55 -13.30 25.49 1.46
C GLN A 55 -13.36 23.97 1.64
N ALA A 56 -12.78 23.45 2.72
CA ALA A 56 -12.86 22.07 3.24
C ALA A 56 -13.16 22.12 4.75
N THR A 57 -13.69 21.05 5.35
CA THR A 57 -13.58 20.81 6.81
C THR A 57 -12.67 19.60 7.07
N PRO A 58 -12.04 19.49 8.25
CA PRO A 58 -11.25 18.30 8.60
C PRO A 58 -12.04 16.99 8.46
N GLU A 59 -13.32 16.99 8.83
CA GLU A 59 -14.22 15.82 8.71
C GLU A 59 -14.44 15.42 7.25
N GLU A 60 -14.64 16.37 6.35
CA GLU A 60 -14.74 16.08 4.92
C GLU A 60 -13.45 15.49 4.37
N LEU A 61 -12.28 16.00 4.77
CA LEU A 61 -10.99 15.43 4.37
C LEU A 61 -10.83 13.98 4.86
N ILE A 62 -11.24 13.71 6.10
CA ILE A 62 -11.28 12.34 6.65
C ILE A 62 -12.23 11.46 5.82
N HIS A 63 -13.43 11.94 5.50
CA HIS A 63 -14.37 11.19 4.68
C HIS A 63 -13.84 10.88 3.27
N HIS A 64 -13.13 11.83 2.64
CA HIS A 64 -12.42 11.56 1.37
C HIS A 64 -11.36 10.47 1.55
N ALA A 65 -10.51 10.57 2.58
CA ALA A 65 -9.50 9.57 2.86
C ALA A 65 -10.11 8.16 3.05
N PHE A 66 -11.20 8.04 3.81
CA PHE A 66 -11.89 6.78 4.04
C PHE A 66 -12.65 6.26 2.81
N SER A 67 -13.22 7.14 1.98
CA SER A 67 -13.78 6.77 0.66
C SER A 67 -12.72 6.10 -0.22
N LEU A 68 -11.55 6.73 -0.34
CA LEU A 68 -10.42 6.23 -1.12
C LEU A 68 -9.85 4.94 -0.51
N LEU A 69 -9.69 4.89 0.81
CA LEU A 69 -9.25 3.71 1.54
C LEU A 69 -10.16 2.50 1.24
N ALA A 70 -11.48 2.65 1.34
CA ALA A 70 -12.45 1.58 1.07
C ALA A 70 -12.46 1.14 -0.41
N ARG A 71 -12.11 2.05 -1.32
CA ARG A 71 -12.03 1.79 -2.76
C ARG A 71 -10.77 1.01 -3.12
N ASP A 72 -9.61 1.48 -2.68
CA ASP A 72 -8.30 1.14 -3.25
C ASP A 72 -7.50 0.17 -2.38
N ASN A 73 -7.60 0.26 -1.05
CA ASN A 73 -6.86 -0.61 -0.13
C ASN A 73 -7.15 -2.12 -0.29
N PRO A 74 -8.35 -2.59 -0.67
CA PRO A 74 -8.57 -4.01 -0.96
C PRO A 74 -7.68 -4.58 -2.08
N THR A 75 -7.14 -3.71 -2.95
CA THR A 75 -6.18 -4.08 -3.98
C THR A 75 -4.74 -3.82 -3.55
N LEU A 76 -4.50 -2.73 -2.83
CA LEU A 76 -3.14 -2.31 -2.45
C LEU A 76 -2.62 -3.02 -1.20
N ASN A 77 -3.48 -3.37 -0.25
CA ASN A 77 -3.09 -3.87 1.07
C ASN A 77 -2.03 -2.96 1.75
N ALA A 78 -2.24 -1.65 1.65
CA ALA A 78 -1.36 -0.60 2.14
C ALA A 78 -1.63 -0.21 3.59
N VAL A 79 -2.87 -0.40 4.06
CA VAL A 79 -3.33 -0.02 5.41
C VAL A 79 -3.88 -1.24 6.12
N ILE A 80 -3.35 -1.53 7.32
CA ILE A 80 -3.67 -2.73 8.12
C ILE A 80 -4.64 -2.44 9.27
N TYR A 81 -4.82 -1.16 9.61
CA TYR A 81 -5.71 -0.72 10.68
C TYR A 81 -6.17 0.71 10.42
N SER A 82 -7.44 1.00 10.75
CA SER A 82 -8.06 2.31 10.57
C SER A 82 -8.89 2.68 11.79
N ARG A 83 -9.01 3.98 12.08
CA ARG A 83 -9.64 4.53 13.29
C ARG A 83 -10.60 5.69 13.04
N GLU A 84 -11.53 5.53 12.09
CA GLU A 84 -12.42 6.60 11.59
C GLU A 84 -13.15 7.39 12.69
N GLN A 85 -13.84 6.70 13.60
CA GLN A 85 -14.61 7.36 14.66
C GLN A 85 -13.72 8.20 15.58
N ALA A 86 -12.55 7.68 15.95
CA ALA A 86 -11.61 8.41 16.79
C ALA A 86 -10.99 9.60 16.03
N ALA A 87 -10.72 9.45 14.74
CA ALA A 87 -10.25 10.55 13.89
C ALA A 87 -11.29 11.67 13.75
N LEU A 88 -12.58 11.34 13.60
CA LEU A 88 -13.67 12.32 13.53
C LEU A 88 -13.86 13.04 14.88
N GLN A 89 -13.72 12.33 16.00
CA GLN A 89 -13.75 12.96 17.32
C GLN A 89 -12.58 13.96 17.48
N GLU A 90 -11.36 13.53 17.15
CA GLU A 90 -10.16 14.39 17.18
C GLU A 90 -10.31 15.61 16.26
N ALA A 91 -10.89 15.43 15.07
CA ALA A 91 -11.19 16.53 14.15
C ALA A 91 -12.07 17.60 14.80
N SER A 92 -13.14 17.18 15.48
CA SER A 92 -14.10 18.09 16.12
C SER A 92 -13.51 18.87 17.30
N GLU A 93 -12.44 18.34 17.92
CA GLU A 93 -11.75 18.94 19.06
C GLU A 93 -10.51 19.75 18.66
N LEU A 94 -10.06 19.63 17.41
CA LEU A 94 -8.81 20.22 16.93
C LEU A 94 -8.93 21.73 16.76
N LYS A 95 -8.08 22.47 17.47
CA LYS A 95 -8.01 23.94 17.39
C LYS A 95 -6.94 24.38 16.40
N ASP A 96 -7.23 25.42 15.61
CA ASP A 96 -6.19 26.08 14.81
C ASP A 96 -5.30 26.93 15.72
N THR A 97 -4.06 26.50 15.93
CA THR A 97 -3.04 27.27 16.66
C THR A 97 -1.90 27.74 15.75
N GLY A 98 -2.10 27.66 14.42
CA GLY A 98 -1.10 28.00 13.41
C GLY A 98 -0.28 26.81 12.90
N GLN A 99 -0.62 25.57 13.29
CA GLN A 99 0.11 24.38 12.85
C GLN A 99 0.02 24.13 11.33
N PRO A 100 1.09 23.76 10.62
CA PRO A 100 1.12 23.81 9.16
C PRO A 100 0.10 22.92 8.46
N PHE A 101 -0.21 21.75 9.02
CA PHE A 101 -1.07 20.74 8.40
C PHE A 101 -2.43 20.58 9.10
N TYR A 102 -3.00 21.70 9.59
CA TYR A 102 -4.24 21.71 10.37
C TYR A 102 -5.39 20.93 9.70
N GLY A 103 -5.84 19.87 10.38
CA GLY A 103 -7.02 19.09 9.99
C GLY A 103 -6.76 18.05 8.89
N VAL A 104 -5.51 17.84 8.49
CA VAL A 104 -5.16 16.96 7.36
C VAL A 104 -5.07 15.49 7.83
N PRO A 105 -5.68 14.52 7.14
CA PRO A 105 -5.57 13.10 7.50
C PRO A 105 -4.17 12.55 7.22
N LEU A 106 -3.68 11.70 8.13
CA LEU A 106 -2.37 11.07 8.07
C LEU A 106 -2.46 9.57 8.37
N LEU A 107 -1.66 8.77 7.67
CA LEU A 107 -1.36 7.39 8.09
C LEU A 107 0.05 7.33 8.66
N VAL A 108 0.27 6.52 9.70
CA VAL A 108 1.59 6.30 10.29
C VAL A 108 2.04 4.86 10.10
N LYS A 109 3.35 4.62 10.03
CA LYS A 109 3.88 3.26 9.85
C LYS A 109 3.61 2.39 11.06
N GLY A 110 3.20 1.14 10.84
CA GLY A 110 2.92 0.17 11.92
C GLY A 110 4.12 -0.34 12.70
N LEU A 111 5.30 0.24 12.45
CA LEU A 111 6.55 -0.04 13.13
C LEU A 111 7.22 1.28 13.48
N MET A 112 7.56 1.48 14.76
CA MET A 112 8.26 2.67 15.31
C MET A 112 7.51 4.01 15.23
N GLN A 113 6.25 4.05 14.78
CA GLN A 113 5.38 5.24 14.81
C GLN A 113 4.03 4.95 15.48
N LEU A 114 4.06 4.26 16.62
CA LEU A 114 2.86 3.76 17.29
C LEU A 114 1.89 4.88 17.69
N ILE A 115 0.60 4.58 17.54
CA ILE A 115 -0.55 5.37 17.99
C ILE A 115 -1.32 4.53 19.02
N SER A 116 -1.76 5.15 20.12
CA SER A 116 -2.55 4.46 21.15
C SER A 116 -3.81 3.81 20.55
N GLY A 117 -4.11 2.59 21.00
CA GLY A 117 -5.17 1.73 20.45
C GLY A 117 -4.79 1.01 19.14
N GLY A 118 -3.69 1.40 18.50
CA GLY A 118 -3.23 0.80 17.24
C GLY A 118 -2.48 -0.54 17.43
N PRO A 119 -2.26 -1.29 16.33
CA PRO A 119 -1.49 -2.53 16.36
C PRO A 119 -0.03 -2.33 16.77
N ASN A 120 0.51 -3.23 17.58
CA ASN A 120 1.94 -3.29 17.96
C ASN A 120 2.48 -4.72 17.77
N THR A 121 2.38 -5.20 16.54
CA THR A 121 2.65 -6.60 16.20
C THR A 121 4.10 -6.88 15.81
N ASN A 122 4.86 -5.83 15.45
CA ASN A 122 6.17 -5.95 14.80
C ASN A 122 6.16 -6.82 13.52
N GLY A 123 4.99 -7.06 12.92
CA GLY A 123 4.80 -7.92 11.75
C GLY A 123 4.96 -9.41 12.02
N LEU A 124 5.14 -9.80 13.30
CA LEU A 124 5.33 -11.18 13.72
C LEU A 124 3.98 -11.90 13.81
N LEU A 125 3.85 -13.05 13.14
CA LEU A 125 2.61 -13.84 13.15
C LEU A 125 2.14 -14.21 14.58
N PRO A 126 3.01 -14.63 15.53
CA PRO A 126 2.60 -14.87 16.92
C PRO A 126 2.11 -13.62 17.67
N SER A 127 2.41 -12.43 17.16
CA SER A 127 1.99 -11.15 17.71
C SER A 127 0.68 -10.64 17.10
N ALA A 128 -0.03 -11.45 16.31
CA ALA A 128 -1.37 -11.12 15.82
C ALA A 128 -2.28 -10.62 16.96
N GLY A 129 -2.99 -9.52 16.70
CA GLY A 129 -3.89 -8.87 17.66
C GLY A 129 -3.22 -8.06 18.77
N ALA A 130 -1.87 -8.01 18.85
CA ALA A 130 -1.20 -7.15 19.82
C ALA A 130 -1.46 -5.67 19.53
N THR A 131 -1.79 -4.91 20.56
CA THR A 131 -2.04 -3.46 20.51
C THR A 131 -1.10 -2.71 21.46
N THR A 132 -1.10 -1.38 21.37
CA THR A 132 -0.36 -0.48 22.27
C THR A 132 -1.29 0.53 22.93
N SER A 133 -1.01 0.89 24.18
CA SER A 133 -1.63 2.02 24.87
C SER A 133 -0.86 3.33 24.69
N ALA A 134 0.34 3.27 24.11
CA ALA A 134 1.23 4.41 23.94
C ALA A 134 1.15 5.02 22.53
N THR A 135 1.12 6.35 22.47
CA THR A 135 1.45 7.12 21.28
C THR A 135 2.90 7.59 21.39
N LEU A 136 3.74 7.25 20.40
CA LEU A 136 5.17 7.60 20.42
C LEU A 136 5.41 9.10 20.18
N PRO A 137 6.55 9.65 20.63
CA PRO A 137 6.87 11.08 20.47
C PRO A 137 6.79 11.57 19.03
N ILE A 138 7.26 10.79 18.05
CA ILE A 138 7.15 11.12 16.63
C ILE A 138 5.69 11.24 16.17
N THR A 139 4.83 10.31 16.57
CA THR A 139 3.40 10.34 16.24
C THR A 139 2.70 11.56 16.85
N LYS A 140 3.08 11.93 18.09
CA LYS A 140 2.65 13.18 18.71
C LYS A 140 3.17 14.41 17.95
N ALA A 141 4.40 14.38 17.43
CA ALA A 141 4.94 15.47 16.63
C ALA A 141 4.15 15.69 15.34
N PHE A 142 3.72 14.61 14.66
CA PHE A 142 2.77 14.72 13.55
C PHE A 142 1.43 15.35 13.98
N GLN A 143 0.86 14.93 15.11
CA GLN A 143 -0.39 15.52 15.63
C GLN A 143 -0.21 17.01 15.97
N ASN A 144 0.91 17.39 16.58
CA ASN A 144 1.25 18.78 16.88
C ASN A 144 1.43 19.62 15.60
N ALA A 145 1.87 19.01 14.50
CA ALA A 145 1.95 19.66 13.20
C ALA A 145 0.56 19.85 12.54
N GLY A 146 -0.52 19.31 13.14
CA GLY A 146 -1.91 19.49 12.74
C GLY A 146 -2.57 18.28 12.10
N PHE A 147 -1.82 17.19 11.90
CA PHE A 147 -2.36 15.98 11.30
C PHE A 147 -3.32 15.24 12.22
N ILE A 148 -4.30 14.57 11.61
CA ILE A 148 -5.20 13.63 12.27
C ILE A 148 -4.82 12.22 11.83
N VAL A 149 -4.35 11.38 12.75
CA VAL A 149 -3.91 10.02 12.41
C VAL A 149 -5.13 9.12 12.17
N ILE A 150 -5.39 8.73 10.93
CA ILE A 150 -6.58 7.95 10.57
C ILE A 150 -6.36 6.43 10.58
N GLY A 151 -5.12 5.98 10.72
CA GLY A 151 -4.79 4.55 10.68
C GLY A 151 -3.30 4.25 10.61
N VAL A 152 -3.00 2.97 10.36
CA VAL A 152 -1.65 2.40 10.39
C VAL A 152 -1.36 1.65 9.10
N THR A 153 -0.20 1.92 8.50
CA THR A 153 0.21 1.31 7.23
C THR A 153 0.88 -0.04 7.41
N ASN A 154 0.80 -0.87 6.37
CA ASN A 154 1.49 -2.16 6.26
C ASN A 154 3.03 -1.97 6.18
N PHE A 155 3.76 -2.99 6.61
CA PHE A 155 5.21 -3.05 6.69
C PHE A 155 5.68 -4.53 6.74
N PRO A 156 6.91 -4.86 6.30
CA PRO A 156 7.46 -6.20 6.44
C PRO A 156 7.82 -6.53 7.89
N GLU A 157 7.87 -7.83 8.20
CA GLU A 157 8.22 -8.34 9.51
C GLU A 157 9.53 -7.71 10.03
N MET A 158 9.47 -7.14 11.25
CA MET A 158 10.58 -6.42 11.91
C MET A 158 11.21 -5.28 11.09
N GLY A 159 10.61 -4.89 9.96
CA GLY A 159 11.16 -3.88 9.07
C GLY A 159 12.45 -4.30 8.34
N LEU A 160 12.75 -5.60 8.28
CA LEU A 160 14.07 -6.09 7.86
C LEU A 160 14.28 -5.98 6.35
N ILE A 161 13.29 -6.39 5.54
CA ILE A 161 13.40 -6.52 4.07
C ILE A 161 12.98 -5.26 3.30
N ASN A 162 13.52 -5.14 2.08
CA ASN A 162 13.30 -4.01 1.17
C ASN A 162 12.01 -4.11 0.34
N VAL A 163 11.16 -5.09 0.61
CA VAL A 163 9.80 -5.22 0.04
C VAL A 163 8.80 -5.36 1.17
N THR A 164 7.61 -4.77 1.02
CA THR A 164 6.55 -4.90 2.05
C THR A 164 5.79 -6.20 1.84
N THR A 165 6.21 -7.24 2.57
CA THR A 165 5.51 -8.52 2.71
C THR A 165 5.82 -9.14 4.07
N SER A 166 4.83 -9.82 4.67
CA SER A 166 5.01 -10.60 5.90
C SER A 166 4.03 -11.77 5.96
N LYS A 167 4.32 -12.77 6.79
CA LYS A 167 3.37 -13.87 7.06
C LYS A 167 2.04 -13.36 7.66
N LEU A 168 2.10 -12.29 8.46
CA LEU A 168 0.94 -11.74 9.15
C LEU A 168 0.04 -10.88 8.24
N TYR A 169 0.64 -9.98 7.45
CA TYR A 169 -0.10 -8.98 6.69
C TYR A 169 -0.13 -9.22 5.18
N GLY A 170 0.67 -10.15 4.66
CA GLY A 170 0.83 -10.36 3.22
C GLY A 170 1.54 -9.19 2.52
N ALA A 171 1.57 -9.24 1.18
CA ALA A 171 2.25 -8.24 0.36
C ALA A 171 1.40 -6.96 0.20
N THR A 172 2.05 -5.80 0.23
CA THR A 172 1.48 -4.54 -0.30
C THR A 172 1.77 -4.45 -1.80
N SER A 173 0.83 -3.93 -2.56
CA SER A 173 0.95 -3.71 -4.01
C SER A 173 1.17 -2.24 -4.36
N ASN A 174 1.89 -2.00 -5.44
CA ASN A 174 2.26 -0.68 -5.93
C ASN A 174 1.10 -0.05 -6.74
N PRO A 175 0.71 1.21 -6.48
CA PRO A 175 -0.38 1.87 -7.22
C PRO A 175 -0.06 2.15 -8.69
N TRP A 176 1.21 2.20 -9.09
CA TRP A 176 1.59 2.29 -10.51
C TRP A 176 1.25 1.00 -11.28
N ASN A 177 1.44 -0.14 -10.62
CA ASN A 177 1.06 -1.45 -11.14
C ASN A 177 0.92 -2.45 -9.99
N THR A 178 -0.28 -2.99 -9.80
CA THR A 178 -0.61 -3.82 -8.63
C THR A 178 0.06 -5.20 -8.63
N ASP A 179 0.72 -5.58 -9.71
CA ASP A 179 1.54 -6.81 -9.76
C ASP A 179 2.93 -6.62 -9.12
N TYR A 180 3.30 -5.38 -8.78
CA TYR A 180 4.61 -5.01 -8.26
C TYR A 180 4.54 -4.55 -6.81
N ASN A 181 5.67 -4.65 -6.11
CA ASN A 181 5.79 -4.22 -4.72
C ASN A 181 6.14 -2.72 -4.66
N PRO A 182 5.59 -1.94 -3.71
CA PRO A 182 5.97 -0.55 -3.53
C PRO A 182 7.31 -0.37 -2.83
N GLY A 183 7.96 -1.46 -2.39
CA GLY A 183 9.20 -1.41 -1.60
C GLY A 183 8.96 -1.44 -0.11
N GLY A 184 10.04 -1.36 0.65
CA GLY A 184 10.01 -1.57 2.08
C GLY A 184 11.21 -0.96 2.81
N SER A 185 11.11 -0.77 4.12
CA SER A 185 10.01 -1.27 4.96
C SER A 185 8.78 -0.36 5.08
N SER A 186 8.76 0.85 4.48
CA SER A 186 7.61 1.79 4.55
C SER A 186 6.65 1.67 3.35
N GLY A 187 6.52 0.50 2.71
CA GLY A 187 5.75 0.36 1.48
C GLY A 187 4.24 0.65 1.59
N GLY A 188 3.62 0.41 2.75
CA GLY A 188 2.24 0.82 2.97
C GLY A 188 2.07 2.35 2.99
N ALA A 189 3.05 3.08 3.55
CA ALA A 189 3.08 4.54 3.53
C ALA A 189 3.25 5.08 2.10
N ALA A 190 4.18 4.49 1.35
CA ALA A 190 4.43 4.89 -0.03
C ALA A 190 3.25 4.56 -0.95
N ALA A 191 2.66 3.37 -0.84
CA ALA A 191 1.49 2.99 -1.64
C ALA A 191 0.26 3.86 -1.34
N SER A 192 -0.01 4.16 -0.07
CA SER A 192 -1.15 5.01 0.31
C SER A 192 -0.96 6.48 -0.08
N THR A 193 0.28 6.97 -0.03
CA THR A 193 0.63 8.34 -0.48
C THR A 193 0.58 8.47 -1.99
N ALA A 194 1.21 7.56 -2.74
CA ALA A 194 1.23 7.60 -4.21
C ALA A 194 -0.17 7.37 -4.80
N ASP A 195 -0.97 6.47 -4.22
CA ASP A 195 -2.39 6.36 -4.57
C ASP A 195 -3.15 7.63 -4.19
N GLY A 196 -2.78 8.29 -3.10
CA GLY A 196 -3.44 9.49 -2.58
C GLY A 196 -4.67 9.18 -1.74
N ILE A 197 -4.66 8.04 -1.02
CA ILE A 197 -5.54 7.80 0.13
C ILE A 197 -5.33 8.90 1.18
N VAL A 198 -4.07 9.26 1.40
CA VAL A 198 -3.63 10.41 2.19
C VAL A 198 -2.63 11.23 1.37
N PRO A 199 -2.50 12.54 1.62
CA PRO A 199 -1.55 13.40 0.89
C PRO A 199 -0.09 13.08 1.22
N LEU A 200 0.20 12.58 2.43
CA LEU A 200 1.48 12.03 2.87
C LEU A 200 1.27 11.00 3.99
N ALA A 201 2.26 10.15 4.22
CA ALA A 201 2.22 9.12 5.26
C ALA A 201 3.57 8.94 5.96
N GLY A 202 3.54 8.75 7.27
CA GLY A 202 4.73 8.57 8.10
C GLY A 202 5.50 7.28 7.78
N GLY A 203 6.83 7.35 7.87
CA GLY A 203 7.74 6.24 7.66
C GLY A 203 9.01 6.37 8.51
N ASN A 204 9.86 5.34 8.47
CA ASN A 204 11.19 5.39 9.08
C ASN A 204 12.21 4.62 8.23
N ASP A 205 13.46 5.02 8.34
CA ASP A 205 14.56 4.61 7.47
C ASP A 205 15.76 4.11 8.29
N ALA A 206 16.02 2.79 8.24
CA ALA A 206 17.17 2.14 8.88
C ALA A 206 18.22 1.63 7.88
N GLY A 207 17.85 1.52 6.60
CA GLY A 207 18.69 0.99 5.52
C GLY A 207 18.17 1.38 4.13
N GLY A 208 17.35 2.43 4.03
CA GLY A 208 16.62 2.83 2.83
C GLY A 208 15.10 2.74 2.94
N SER A 209 14.55 2.44 4.10
CA SER A 209 13.13 2.11 4.24
C SER A 209 12.13 3.24 3.95
N ILE A 210 12.58 4.48 3.74
CA ILE A 210 11.79 5.56 3.13
C ILE A 210 12.22 5.75 1.67
N ARG A 211 13.53 5.79 1.41
CA ARG A 211 14.07 6.11 0.08
C ARG A 211 13.77 5.04 -0.99
N ILE A 212 13.88 3.76 -0.64
CA ILE A 212 13.58 2.63 -1.53
C ILE A 212 12.12 2.68 -1.97
N PRO A 213 11.13 2.71 -1.06
CA PRO A 213 9.75 2.79 -1.48
C PRO A 213 9.40 4.10 -2.19
N ALA A 214 10.00 5.23 -1.82
CA ALA A 214 9.86 6.48 -2.56
C ALA A 214 10.31 6.34 -4.04
N SER A 215 11.47 5.72 -4.28
CA SER A 215 11.99 5.42 -5.62
C SER A 215 11.00 4.59 -6.45
N TRP A 216 10.49 3.51 -5.87
CA TRP A 216 9.60 2.57 -6.54
C TRP A 216 8.14 3.01 -6.65
N THR A 217 7.74 4.11 -6.01
CA THR A 217 6.37 4.64 -6.09
C THR A 217 6.29 6.06 -6.64
N GLY A 218 7.41 6.63 -7.07
CA GLY A 218 7.44 7.97 -7.66
C GLY A 218 7.11 9.04 -6.61
N LEU A 219 7.72 8.95 -5.42
CA LEU A 219 7.57 9.90 -4.32
C LEU A 219 8.93 10.49 -3.91
N ILE A 220 8.87 11.49 -3.05
CA ILE A 220 10.02 12.09 -2.38
C ILE A 220 10.23 11.39 -1.05
N GLY A 221 11.43 10.85 -0.84
CA GLY A 221 11.80 10.16 0.39
C GLY A 221 13.04 10.80 1.01
N LEU A 222 12.87 11.54 2.11
CA LEU A 222 13.96 12.11 2.89
C LEU A 222 14.31 11.18 4.08
N LYS A 223 15.60 10.91 4.24
CA LYS A 223 16.23 10.29 5.41
C LYS A 223 17.00 11.40 6.11
N PRO A 224 16.45 12.03 7.16
CA PRO A 224 17.11 13.14 7.85
C PRO A 224 18.40 12.71 8.55
N THR A 225 19.24 13.67 8.92
CA THR A 225 20.41 13.40 9.76
C THR A 225 20.00 12.62 11.03
N GLN A 226 20.86 11.69 11.46
CA GLN A 226 20.59 10.89 12.65
C GLN A 226 20.27 11.77 13.87
N GLY A 227 19.09 11.56 14.44
CA GLY A 227 18.74 12.08 15.76
C GLY A 227 18.26 13.53 15.80
N ILE A 228 18.18 14.26 14.67
CA ILE A 228 17.68 15.64 14.64
C ILE A 228 16.15 15.72 14.62
N ILE A 229 15.46 14.62 14.30
CA ILE A 229 14.00 14.54 14.33
C ILE A 229 13.51 14.12 15.72
N THR A 230 12.38 14.66 16.14
CA THR A 230 11.72 14.32 17.41
C THR A 230 11.44 12.82 17.50
N GLY A 231 11.96 12.18 18.56
CA GLY A 231 11.80 10.75 18.80
C GLY A 231 12.94 9.88 18.28
N ASP A 232 13.88 10.43 17.51
CA ASP A 232 15.02 9.66 17.00
C ASP A 232 16.15 9.50 18.01
N SER A 233 16.86 8.37 17.92
CA SER A 233 18.08 8.12 18.69
C SER A 233 19.21 9.06 18.28
N SER A 234 20.08 9.45 19.22
CA SER A 234 21.35 10.13 18.91
C SER A 234 22.43 9.19 18.36
N THR A 235 22.31 7.88 18.58
CA THR A 235 23.19 6.88 17.98
C THR A 235 22.63 6.44 16.63
N PRO A 236 23.49 6.06 15.65
CA PRO A 236 23.03 5.56 14.35
C PRO A 236 21.95 4.51 14.54
N ALA A 237 20.77 4.71 13.96
CA ALA A 237 19.58 3.87 14.09
C ALA A 237 18.60 4.14 12.95
N ALA A 238 17.37 3.63 13.06
CA ALA A 238 16.31 4.11 12.19
C ALA A 238 16.02 5.58 12.52
N VAL A 239 15.83 6.40 11.49
CA VAL A 239 15.33 7.78 11.62
C VAL A 239 13.88 7.87 11.16
N ASN A 240 13.10 8.75 11.77
CA ASN A 240 11.70 8.96 11.41
C ASN A 240 11.51 10.10 10.42
N PHE A 241 10.62 9.92 9.46
CA PHE A 241 10.12 10.98 8.58
C PHE A 241 8.81 10.53 7.90
N ALA A 242 8.60 10.85 6.62
CA ALA A 242 7.43 10.49 5.83
C ALA A 242 7.75 10.31 4.34
N GLU A 243 6.80 9.69 3.64
CA GLU A 243 6.67 9.68 2.17
C GLU A 243 5.86 10.90 1.74
N THR A 244 6.37 11.70 0.80
CA THR A 244 5.75 12.98 0.40
C THR A 244 5.67 13.14 -1.12
N LYS A 245 4.73 13.96 -1.61
CA LYS A 245 4.53 14.23 -3.05
C LYS A 245 5.21 15.49 -3.55
N THR A 246 5.29 16.52 -2.71
CA THR A 246 5.83 17.84 -3.06
C THR A 246 6.95 18.25 -2.13
N MET A 247 7.89 19.05 -2.62
CA MET A 247 8.95 19.60 -1.77
C MET A 247 8.42 20.59 -0.75
N GLU A 248 7.32 21.32 -1.05
CA GLU A 248 6.70 22.22 -0.07
C GLU A 248 6.25 21.43 1.18
N ASP A 249 5.56 20.30 1.00
CA ASP A 249 5.19 19.41 2.11
C ASP A 249 6.42 18.83 2.81
N THR A 250 7.45 18.41 2.06
CA THR A 250 8.71 17.90 2.63
C THR A 250 9.39 18.94 3.52
N ASN A 251 9.49 20.19 3.07
CA ASN A 251 10.14 21.28 3.81
C ASN A 251 9.36 21.65 5.08
N LEU A 252 8.05 21.88 4.96
CA LEU A 252 7.19 22.20 6.10
C LEU A 252 7.19 21.08 7.15
N LEU A 253 7.19 19.82 6.70
CA LEU A 253 7.24 18.68 7.59
C LEU A 253 8.59 18.56 8.29
N PHE A 254 9.70 18.78 7.58
CA PHE A 254 11.03 18.81 8.18
C PHE A 254 11.07 19.80 9.34
N ASP A 255 10.64 21.05 9.11
CA ASP A 255 10.59 22.10 10.13
C ASP A 255 9.74 21.70 11.33
N SER A 256 8.58 21.10 11.07
CA SER A 256 7.62 20.70 12.11
C SER A 256 8.11 19.55 12.99
N LEU A 257 8.96 18.68 12.44
CA LEU A 257 9.44 17.48 13.14
C LEU A 257 10.81 17.64 13.79
N LEU A 258 11.54 18.73 13.48
CA LEU A 258 12.83 19.01 14.12
C LEU A 258 12.70 18.97 15.64
N ASN A 259 13.63 18.26 16.27
CA ASN A 259 13.77 18.28 17.70
C ASN A 259 14.28 19.67 18.11
N PRO A 260 13.52 20.46 18.89
CA PRO A 260 13.93 21.81 19.26
C PRO A 260 15.32 21.84 19.90
N LYS A 261 15.68 20.80 20.67
CA LYS A 261 16.99 20.66 21.35
C LYS A 261 18.17 20.38 20.42
N LYS A 262 17.91 20.11 19.14
CA LYS A 262 18.95 19.82 18.14
C LYS A 262 18.79 20.65 16.86
N SER A 263 17.85 21.58 16.83
CA SER A 263 17.59 22.42 15.65
C SER A 263 18.82 23.23 15.25
N ASP A 264 19.59 23.74 16.22
CA ASP A 264 20.85 24.46 16.01
C ASP A 264 21.97 23.61 15.38
N GLN A 265 21.82 22.29 15.32
CA GLN A 265 22.79 21.42 14.65
C GLN A 265 22.62 21.45 13.13
N VAL A 266 21.45 21.84 12.63
CA VAL A 266 21.13 21.78 11.19
C VAL A 266 21.75 22.97 10.48
N GLU A 267 22.62 22.69 9.51
CA GLU A 267 23.32 23.71 8.74
C GLU A 267 22.38 24.41 7.75
N SER A 268 22.57 25.71 7.59
CA SER A 268 21.87 26.48 6.56
C SER A 268 22.37 26.08 5.17
N ALA A 269 21.47 25.98 4.20
CA ALA A 269 21.88 25.71 2.82
C ALA A 269 22.66 26.91 2.25
N PRO A 270 23.76 26.69 1.50
CA PRO A 270 24.47 27.77 0.81
C PRO A 270 23.52 28.57 -0.09
N THR A 271 23.61 29.89 -0.05
CA THR A 271 22.74 30.79 -0.83
C THR A 271 22.91 30.58 -2.34
N ASN A 272 24.16 30.39 -2.79
CA ASN A 272 24.52 30.08 -4.17
C ASN A 272 25.04 28.65 -4.29
N LEU A 273 24.41 27.86 -5.18
CA LEU A 273 24.82 26.48 -5.47
C LEU A 273 25.67 26.36 -6.75
N LYS A 274 25.81 27.45 -7.51
CA LYS A 274 26.53 27.47 -8.79
C LYS A 274 28.00 27.11 -8.56
N GLY A 275 28.54 26.23 -9.41
CA GLY A 275 29.92 25.77 -9.35
C GLY A 275 30.19 24.67 -8.32
N MET A 276 29.19 24.28 -7.51
CA MET A 276 29.32 23.19 -6.55
C MET A 276 29.66 21.88 -7.26
N THR A 277 30.68 21.20 -6.76
CA THR A 277 31.08 19.87 -7.23
C THR A 277 30.13 18.81 -6.67
N ILE A 278 29.65 17.91 -7.52
CA ILE A 278 28.78 16.81 -7.14
C ILE A 278 29.47 15.52 -7.56
N ALA A 279 29.86 14.66 -6.62
CA ALA A 279 30.29 13.32 -6.99
C ALA A 279 29.08 12.53 -7.49
N TYR A 280 29.23 11.72 -8.53
CA TYR A 280 28.20 10.77 -8.93
C TYR A 280 28.76 9.39 -9.25
N SER A 281 27.95 8.36 -9.03
CA SER A 281 28.25 6.99 -9.42
C SER A 281 27.01 6.30 -9.95
N THR A 282 27.21 5.43 -10.93
CA THR A 282 26.18 4.50 -11.43
C THR A 282 26.52 3.04 -11.10
N LYS A 283 27.63 2.80 -10.39
CA LYS A 283 28.14 1.48 -10.05
C LYS A 283 27.63 1.05 -8.67
N SER A 284 27.16 -0.19 -8.57
CA SER A 284 26.75 -0.77 -7.28
C SER A 284 27.95 -0.82 -6.32
N PRO A 285 27.81 -0.32 -5.07
CA PRO A 285 28.89 -0.36 -4.08
C PRO A 285 29.24 -1.80 -3.63
N VAL A 286 28.36 -2.77 -3.92
CA VAL A 286 28.57 -4.20 -3.63
C VAL A 286 28.85 -5.04 -4.89
N GLY A 287 29.07 -4.40 -6.04
CA GLY A 287 29.41 -5.08 -7.30
C GLY A 287 28.26 -5.81 -7.99
N THR A 288 27.01 -5.62 -7.55
CA THR A 288 25.83 -6.19 -8.21
C THR A 288 25.45 -5.42 -9.48
N PRO A 289 24.72 -6.03 -10.44
CA PRO A 289 24.26 -5.35 -11.64
C PRO A 289 23.38 -4.12 -11.34
N VAL A 290 23.48 -3.11 -12.20
CA VAL A 290 22.63 -1.91 -12.18
C VAL A 290 21.92 -1.81 -13.52
N SER A 291 20.59 -1.61 -13.50
CA SER A 291 19.80 -1.56 -14.73
C SER A 291 20.16 -0.36 -15.60
N LYS A 292 20.00 -0.49 -16.92
CA LYS A 292 20.21 0.61 -17.86
C LYS A 292 19.33 1.83 -17.55
N ASP A 293 18.12 1.62 -17.04
CA ASP A 293 17.23 2.70 -16.65
C ASP A 293 17.71 3.46 -15.40
N ALA A 294 18.26 2.76 -14.40
CA ALA A 294 18.89 3.40 -13.24
C ALA A 294 20.10 4.25 -13.63
N VAL A 295 20.95 3.74 -14.54
CA VAL A 295 22.07 4.49 -15.12
C VAL A 295 21.59 5.75 -15.83
N LYS A 296 20.61 5.61 -16.73
CA LYS A 296 20.02 6.73 -17.49
C LYS A 296 19.39 7.80 -16.58
N ALA A 297 18.76 7.40 -15.48
CA ALA A 297 18.18 8.34 -14.53
C ALA A 297 19.25 9.27 -13.95
N VAL A 298 20.39 8.72 -13.54
CA VAL A 298 21.54 9.50 -13.05
C VAL A 298 22.17 10.34 -14.16
N GLU A 299 22.37 9.79 -15.35
CA GLU A 299 22.95 10.53 -16.49
C GLU A 299 22.10 11.75 -16.88
N ARG A 300 20.77 11.63 -16.83
CA ARG A 300 19.84 12.74 -17.05
C ARG A 300 19.95 13.81 -15.96
N ALA A 301 20.05 13.39 -14.70
CA ALA A 301 20.25 14.29 -13.58
C ALA A 301 21.59 15.03 -13.68
N VAL A 302 22.68 14.33 -14.02
CA VAL A 302 24.00 14.90 -14.27
C VAL A 302 23.95 15.93 -15.40
N SER A 303 23.28 15.59 -16.51
CA SER A 303 23.12 16.51 -17.65
C SER A 303 22.37 17.78 -17.24
N PHE A 304 21.26 17.63 -16.52
CA PHE A 304 20.50 18.76 -15.97
C PHE A 304 21.34 19.62 -15.02
N LEU A 305 22.05 19.00 -14.08
CA LEU A 305 22.91 19.70 -13.11
C LEU A 305 24.00 20.54 -13.81
N ARG A 306 24.60 20.03 -14.89
CA ARG A 306 25.53 20.80 -15.73
C ARG A 306 24.88 22.06 -16.30
N THR A 307 23.63 21.97 -16.79
CA THR A 307 22.90 23.15 -17.29
C THR A 307 22.60 24.19 -16.21
N LYS A 308 22.54 23.77 -14.94
CA LYS A 308 22.37 24.66 -13.78
C LYS A 308 23.70 25.16 -13.21
N GLY A 309 24.82 24.84 -13.84
CA GLY A 309 26.15 25.32 -13.49
C GLY A 309 26.83 24.56 -12.36
N PHE A 310 26.34 23.37 -11.98
CA PHE A 310 27.06 22.46 -11.10
C PHE A 310 28.22 21.79 -11.85
N LYS A 311 29.13 21.16 -11.10
CA LYS A 311 30.26 20.39 -11.63
C LYS A 311 30.15 18.91 -11.23
N PRO A 312 29.32 18.10 -11.92
CA PRO A 312 29.26 16.67 -11.64
C PRO A 312 30.55 15.96 -12.07
N VAL A 313 31.12 15.15 -11.17
CA VAL A 313 32.34 14.36 -11.38
C VAL A 313 32.02 12.89 -11.08
N GLU A 314 32.39 11.98 -11.97
CA GLU A 314 32.21 10.54 -11.71
C GLU A 314 33.22 10.07 -10.68
N VAL A 315 32.74 9.49 -9.58
CA VAL A 315 33.57 8.99 -8.49
C VAL A 315 33.02 7.63 -8.05
N GLY A 316 33.90 6.68 -7.73
CA GLY A 316 33.49 5.38 -7.18
C GLY A 316 32.88 5.50 -5.78
N SER A 317 32.43 4.38 -5.22
CA SER A 317 31.97 4.33 -3.83
C SER A 317 33.08 4.81 -2.89
N PRO A 318 32.80 5.73 -1.95
CA PRO A 318 33.79 6.22 -0.98
C PRO A 318 34.18 5.18 0.08
N VAL A 319 33.40 4.10 0.19
CA VAL A 319 33.56 3.02 1.17
C VAL A 319 33.48 1.66 0.49
N ASP A 320 33.97 0.63 1.19
CA ASP A 320 33.76 -0.78 0.82
C ASP A 320 32.30 -1.16 1.10
N GLY A 321 31.50 -1.30 0.05
CA GLY A 321 30.08 -1.60 0.20
C GLY A 321 29.80 -2.99 0.79
N GLN A 322 30.68 -3.97 0.58
CA GLN A 322 30.46 -5.32 1.13
C GLN A 322 30.69 -5.32 2.65
N LYS A 323 31.77 -4.68 3.12
CA LYS A 323 32.03 -4.51 4.55
C LYS A 323 30.96 -3.68 5.25
N LEU A 324 30.49 -2.62 4.59
CA LEU A 324 29.35 -1.82 5.04
C LEU A 324 28.11 -2.69 5.27
N MET A 325 27.80 -3.58 4.32
CA MET A 325 26.65 -4.47 4.44
C MET A 325 26.86 -5.57 5.49
N GLN A 326 28.07 -6.11 5.64
CA GLN A 326 28.39 -7.02 6.74
C GLN A 326 28.15 -6.37 8.11
N ALA A 327 28.57 -5.12 8.30
CA ALA A 327 28.28 -4.36 9.53
C ALA A 327 26.77 -4.10 9.71
N TYR A 328 26.05 -3.81 8.63
CA TYR A 328 24.60 -3.64 8.66
C TYR A 328 23.88 -4.90 9.17
N TYR A 329 24.23 -6.09 8.69
CA TYR A 329 23.60 -7.34 9.14
C TYR A 329 24.08 -7.79 10.51
N LEU A 330 25.34 -7.54 10.85
CA LEU A 330 25.87 -7.80 12.18
C LEU A 330 25.02 -7.06 13.23
N ARG A 331 24.71 -5.80 12.98
CA ARG A 331 23.78 -5.01 13.80
C ARG A 331 22.36 -5.59 13.80
N ALA A 332 21.86 -6.03 12.64
CA ALA A 332 20.51 -6.56 12.49
C ALA A 332 20.27 -7.85 13.32
N THR A 333 21.30 -8.58 13.74
CA THR A 333 21.17 -9.75 14.64
C THR A 333 20.40 -9.42 15.93
N SER A 334 20.53 -8.19 16.43
CA SER A 334 19.75 -7.68 17.57
C SER A 334 18.24 -7.74 17.33
N SER A 335 17.78 -7.51 16.09
CA SER A 335 16.36 -7.63 15.73
C SER A 335 15.86 -9.07 15.80
N GLY A 336 16.71 -10.05 15.44
CA GLY A 336 16.40 -11.47 15.63
C GLY A 336 16.24 -11.83 17.11
N SER A 337 17.15 -11.35 17.97
CA SER A 337 17.04 -11.49 19.43
C SER A 337 15.76 -10.84 19.98
N THR A 338 15.41 -9.64 19.53
CA THR A 338 14.18 -8.94 19.93
C THR A 338 12.93 -9.69 19.48
N ALA A 339 12.90 -10.21 18.25
CA ALA A 339 11.78 -11.02 17.76
C ALA A 339 11.59 -12.28 18.61
N ASN A 340 12.67 -13.00 18.93
CA ASN A 340 12.60 -14.15 19.83
C ASN A 340 12.13 -13.75 21.24
N PHE A 341 12.61 -12.64 21.79
CA PHE A 341 12.14 -12.14 23.09
C PHE A 341 10.64 -11.88 23.09
N ILE A 342 10.11 -11.17 22.09
CA ILE A 342 8.68 -10.87 21.95
C ILE A 342 7.87 -12.17 21.84
N ILE A 343 8.30 -13.10 20.97
CA ILE A 343 7.62 -14.38 20.78
C ILE A 343 7.63 -15.18 22.09
N LYS A 344 8.79 -15.32 22.74
CA LYS A 344 8.93 -16.07 24.00
C LYS A 344 8.09 -15.49 25.13
N GLN A 345 7.97 -14.17 25.23
CA GLN A 345 7.07 -13.55 26.21
C GLN A 345 5.62 -13.99 26.00
N LYS A 346 5.20 -14.14 24.74
CA LYS A 346 3.82 -14.41 24.32
C LYS A 346 3.47 -15.90 24.30
N THR A 347 4.37 -16.75 23.80
CA THR A 347 4.15 -18.19 23.61
C THR A 347 4.80 -19.05 24.69
N LYS A 348 5.66 -18.47 25.52
CA LYS A 348 6.53 -19.15 26.50
C LYS A 348 7.55 -20.13 25.87
N GLN A 349 7.67 -20.12 24.55
CA GLN A 349 8.62 -20.95 23.80
C GLN A 349 9.55 -20.07 22.97
N ASN A 350 10.77 -20.55 22.73
CA ASN A 350 11.64 -19.88 21.76
C ASN A 350 10.99 -19.89 20.37
N MET A 351 11.29 -18.87 19.59
CA MET A 351 10.90 -18.76 18.19
C MET A 351 11.35 -19.99 17.39
N THR A 352 10.55 -20.42 16.42
CA THR A 352 10.89 -21.45 15.42
C THR A 352 10.88 -20.87 14.01
N PHE A 353 11.55 -21.53 13.06
CA PHE A 353 11.64 -21.10 11.66
C PHE A 353 10.25 -20.83 11.03
N ASP A 354 9.29 -21.74 11.25
CA ASP A 354 7.96 -21.65 10.63
C ASP A 354 7.11 -20.48 11.16
N GLN A 355 7.46 -19.91 12.31
CA GLN A 355 6.73 -18.79 12.91
C GLN A 355 7.09 -17.43 12.29
N VAL A 356 8.27 -17.31 11.67
CA VAL A 356 8.83 -16.02 11.22
C VAL A 356 9.38 -16.09 9.80
N SER A 357 9.84 -14.97 9.26
CA SER A 357 10.57 -14.95 7.99
C SER A 357 11.93 -15.66 8.10
N PRO A 358 12.47 -16.17 6.98
CA PRO A 358 13.80 -16.81 6.96
C PRO A 358 14.90 -15.94 7.55
N MET A 359 14.88 -14.62 7.27
CA MET A 359 15.89 -13.70 7.81
C MET A 359 15.76 -13.47 9.31
N THR A 360 14.55 -13.30 9.84
CA THR A 360 14.36 -13.14 11.30
C THR A 360 14.90 -14.35 12.05
N TRP A 361 14.67 -15.56 11.53
CA TRP A 361 15.27 -16.79 12.07
C TRP A 361 16.79 -16.77 12.01
N ALA A 362 17.35 -16.46 10.84
CA ALA A 362 18.79 -16.45 10.61
C ALA A 362 19.51 -15.49 11.56
N LEU A 363 19.00 -14.27 11.69
CA LEU A 363 19.54 -13.24 12.58
C LEU A 363 19.49 -13.65 14.06
N TYR A 364 18.44 -14.39 14.47
CA TYR A 364 18.34 -14.93 15.83
C TYR A 364 19.33 -16.08 16.09
N GLN A 365 19.55 -16.97 15.12
CA GLN A 365 20.55 -18.03 15.31
C GLN A 365 21.97 -17.46 15.31
N ALA A 366 22.25 -16.48 14.44
CA ALA A 366 23.52 -15.75 14.42
C ALA A 366 23.78 -15.03 15.75
N SER A 367 22.78 -14.36 16.32
CA SER A 367 22.95 -13.60 17.55
C SER A 367 23.41 -14.43 18.75
N LYS A 368 23.15 -15.75 18.75
CA LYS A 368 23.61 -16.68 19.79
C LYS A 368 25.09 -17.03 19.71
N LYS A 369 25.70 -16.92 18.52
CA LYS A 369 27.08 -17.35 18.26
C LYS A 369 28.04 -16.18 18.02
N LEU A 370 27.56 -14.94 18.16
CA LEU A 370 28.43 -13.77 18.03
C LEU A 370 29.50 -13.75 19.12
N PRO A 371 30.74 -13.38 18.78
CA PRO A 371 31.81 -13.24 19.77
C PRO A 371 31.49 -12.12 20.77
N THR A 372 31.31 -12.50 22.03
CA THR A 372 31.03 -11.57 23.14
C THR A 372 32.28 -11.21 23.96
N THR A 373 33.36 -11.98 23.83
CA THR A 373 34.67 -11.74 24.46
C THR A 373 35.80 -11.87 23.44
N ALA A 374 36.85 -11.06 23.61
CA ALA A 374 38.06 -11.17 22.81
C ALA A 374 38.88 -12.41 23.21
N SER A 375 39.53 -13.04 22.24
CA SER A 375 40.39 -14.22 22.42
C SER A 375 41.58 -14.17 21.46
N LYS A 376 42.56 -15.07 21.62
CA LYS A 376 43.70 -15.19 20.68
C LYS A 376 43.25 -15.48 19.23
N LYS A 377 42.09 -16.11 19.03
CA LYS A 377 41.53 -16.46 17.71
C LYS A 377 40.57 -15.40 17.15
N LEU A 378 39.84 -14.69 18.02
CA LEU A 378 38.98 -13.56 17.67
C LEU A 378 39.35 -12.34 18.54
N PRO A 379 40.21 -11.43 18.06
CA PRO A 379 40.74 -10.34 18.88
C PRO A 379 39.71 -9.23 19.17
N THR A 380 38.55 -9.24 18.50
CA THR A 380 37.47 -8.26 18.70
C THR A 380 36.14 -8.95 18.97
N THR A 381 35.32 -8.30 19.79
CA THR A 381 33.90 -8.66 19.95
C THR A 381 33.08 -8.19 18.74
N ALA A 382 31.89 -8.75 18.54
CA ALA A 382 30.96 -8.30 17.51
C ALA A 382 30.64 -6.78 17.63
N SER A 383 30.49 -6.29 18.86
CA SER A 383 30.25 -4.86 19.12
C SER A 383 31.43 -3.98 18.69
N GLN A 384 32.66 -4.41 19.00
CA GLN A 384 33.88 -3.70 18.57
C GLN A 384 34.07 -3.74 17.06
N THR A 385 33.83 -4.90 16.41
CA THR A 385 33.88 -5.03 14.95
C THR A 385 32.93 -4.04 14.29
N TYR A 386 31.67 -3.98 14.76
CA TYR A 386 30.69 -3.03 14.27
C TYR A 386 31.14 -1.57 14.47
N GLN A 387 31.61 -1.21 15.67
CA GLN A 387 32.02 0.16 15.96
C GLN A 387 33.25 0.60 15.17
N ASN A 388 34.21 -0.30 14.95
CA ASN A 388 35.39 -0.03 14.13
C ASN A 388 35.00 0.29 12.68
N GLU A 389 34.09 -0.49 12.10
CA GLU A 389 33.60 -0.25 10.73
C GLU A 389 32.82 1.06 10.64
N LEU A 390 31.97 1.38 11.61
CA LEU A 390 31.28 2.68 11.65
C LEU A 390 32.27 3.85 11.73
N ASN A 391 33.31 3.74 12.56
CA ASN A 391 34.32 4.80 12.68
C ASN A 391 35.07 5.00 11.36
N LEU A 392 35.41 3.91 10.66
CA LEU A 392 36.05 3.97 9.35
C LEU A 392 35.14 4.64 8.31
N ILE A 393 33.88 4.21 8.21
CA ILE A 393 32.89 4.80 7.30
C ILE A 393 32.74 6.29 7.58
N ASN A 394 32.61 6.70 8.85
CA ASN A 394 32.48 8.11 9.22
C ASN A 394 33.70 8.93 8.80
N GLN A 395 34.91 8.43 9.03
CA GLN A 395 36.14 9.11 8.60
C GLN A 395 36.22 9.25 7.08
N GLN A 396 35.86 8.19 6.34
CA GLN A 396 35.83 8.20 4.88
C GLN A 396 34.81 9.20 4.35
N MET A 397 33.59 9.23 4.89
CA MET A 397 32.55 10.16 4.47
C MET A 397 32.84 11.62 4.82
N ILE A 398 33.41 11.90 5.99
CA ILE A 398 33.89 13.24 6.36
C ILE A 398 34.93 13.72 5.34
N ASN A 399 35.90 12.87 4.98
CA ASN A 399 36.93 13.24 4.01
C ASN A 399 36.37 13.37 2.59
N PHE A 400 35.40 12.53 2.22
CA PHE A 400 34.72 12.60 0.94
C PHE A 400 33.95 13.91 0.78
N HIS A 401 33.19 14.32 1.80
CA HIS A 401 32.39 15.54 1.74
C HIS A 401 33.20 16.85 1.80
N LYS A 402 34.45 16.82 2.26
CA LYS A 402 35.39 17.95 2.08
C LYS A 402 35.64 18.25 0.60
N GLN A 403 35.60 17.23 -0.27
CA GLN A 403 35.80 17.38 -1.71
C GLN A 403 34.47 17.50 -2.47
N TYR A 404 33.46 16.74 -2.03
CA TYR A 404 32.20 16.59 -2.73
C TYR A 404 31.02 16.86 -1.76
N PRO A 405 30.50 18.10 -1.70
CA PRO A 405 29.37 18.43 -0.83
C PRO A 405 28.12 17.55 -1.05
N LEU A 406 27.96 16.98 -2.24
CA LEU A 406 26.88 16.07 -2.60
C LEU A 406 27.40 14.82 -3.30
N TYR A 407 26.77 13.68 -3.01
CA TYR A 407 26.94 12.41 -3.70
C TYR A 407 25.63 11.97 -4.36
N LEU A 408 25.65 11.80 -5.69
CA LEU A 408 24.51 11.41 -6.51
C LEU A 408 24.64 9.94 -6.98
N THR A 409 23.65 9.11 -6.65
CA THR A 409 23.56 7.72 -7.12
C THR A 409 22.14 7.43 -7.60
N PRO A 410 21.86 6.27 -8.24
CA PRO A 410 20.50 5.75 -8.25
C PRO A 410 20.03 5.57 -6.79
N THR A 411 18.73 5.72 -6.53
CA THR A 411 18.19 5.27 -5.25
C THR A 411 18.10 3.74 -5.22
N THR A 412 17.66 3.15 -6.33
CA THR A 412 17.53 1.70 -6.52
C THR A 412 18.20 1.29 -7.83
N ALA A 413 18.76 0.07 -7.87
CA ALA A 413 19.45 -0.45 -9.06
C ALA A 413 18.48 -0.88 -10.16
N THR A 414 17.23 -1.20 -9.80
CA THR A 414 16.16 -1.56 -10.72
C THR A 414 14.88 -0.79 -10.39
N ALA A 415 13.92 -0.81 -11.30
CA ALA A 415 12.53 -0.51 -10.96
C ALA A 415 11.97 -1.56 -9.97
N ALA A 416 10.74 -1.32 -9.50
CA ALA A 416 10.10 -2.17 -8.50
C ALA A 416 10.10 -3.65 -8.91
N PRO A 417 10.34 -4.59 -7.97
CA PRO A 417 10.18 -6.02 -8.23
C PRO A 417 8.70 -6.41 -8.22
N ARG A 418 8.39 -7.54 -8.85
CA ARG A 418 7.05 -8.13 -8.80
C ARG A 418 6.73 -8.63 -7.39
N ASN A 419 5.44 -8.69 -7.05
CA ASN A 419 4.99 -9.27 -5.77
C ASN A 419 5.26 -10.78 -5.65
N ASP A 420 5.44 -11.47 -6.78
CA ASP A 420 5.81 -12.89 -6.84
C ASP A 420 7.32 -13.13 -6.89
N ASP A 421 8.15 -12.08 -6.96
CA ASP A 421 9.59 -12.19 -6.80
C ASP A 421 9.91 -12.40 -5.30
N PRO A 422 10.44 -13.56 -4.91
CA PRO A 422 10.66 -13.84 -3.50
C PRO A 422 11.75 -12.95 -2.92
N ALA A 423 11.60 -12.55 -1.65
CA ALA A 423 12.63 -11.78 -0.95
C ALA A 423 13.95 -12.58 -0.81
N PHE A 424 13.86 -13.91 -0.77
CA PHE A 424 14.97 -14.85 -0.64
C PHE A 424 14.79 -16.01 -1.63
N LEU A 425 15.86 -16.44 -2.29
CA LEU A 425 15.80 -17.57 -3.21
C LEU A 425 15.51 -18.87 -2.45
N SER A 426 14.80 -19.81 -3.08
CA SER A 426 14.38 -21.05 -2.40
C SER A 426 15.55 -21.89 -1.91
N GLU A 427 16.69 -21.86 -2.63
CA GLU A 427 17.93 -22.52 -2.21
C GLU A 427 18.45 -21.93 -0.89
N ASP A 428 18.53 -20.60 -0.81
CA ASP A 428 18.97 -19.89 0.39
C ASP A 428 18.03 -20.15 1.57
N VAL A 429 16.71 -20.12 1.33
CA VAL A 429 15.70 -20.46 2.35
C VAL A 429 15.93 -21.87 2.92
N ASN A 430 16.32 -22.84 2.08
CA ASN A 430 16.62 -24.19 2.55
C ASN A 430 17.89 -24.24 3.40
N LYS A 431 18.95 -23.52 3.02
CA LYS A 431 20.18 -23.40 3.84
C LYS A 431 19.91 -22.70 5.18
N LEU A 432 19.11 -21.63 5.16
CA LEU A 432 18.76 -20.85 6.37
C LEU A 432 17.96 -21.64 7.41
N LYS A 433 17.23 -22.69 7.02
CA LYS A 433 16.47 -23.54 7.96
C LYS A 433 17.36 -24.21 9.00
N THR A 434 18.58 -24.57 8.63
CA THR A 434 19.54 -25.31 9.47
C THR A 434 20.78 -24.47 9.81
N ILE A 435 20.66 -23.14 9.71
CA ILE A 435 21.77 -22.19 9.94
C ILE A 435 22.40 -22.35 11.34
N GLU A 436 21.66 -22.85 12.32
CA GLU A 436 22.17 -23.15 13.67
C GLU A 436 23.29 -24.18 13.70
N ASN A 437 23.49 -24.97 12.63
CA ASN A 437 24.57 -25.96 12.54
C ASN A 437 25.91 -25.34 12.08
N LEU A 438 25.88 -24.13 11.53
CA LEU A 438 27.07 -23.43 11.03
C LEU A 438 27.80 -22.67 12.14
N ASP A 439 29.09 -22.43 12.00
CA ASP A 439 29.82 -21.52 12.90
C ASP A 439 29.46 -20.05 12.65
N SER A 440 29.91 -19.13 13.52
CA SER A 440 29.51 -17.71 13.49
C SER A 440 29.83 -17.04 12.15
N ASP A 441 31.02 -17.29 11.58
CA ASP A 441 31.46 -16.65 10.35
C ASP A 441 30.66 -17.19 9.15
N GLN A 442 30.43 -18.51 9.12
CA GLN A 442 29.58 -19.15 8.12
C GLN A 442 28.12 -18.68 8.20
N GLN A 443 27.58 -18.45 9.40
CA GLN A 443 26.24 -17.90 9.58
C GLN A 443 26.13 -16.49 8.99
N MET A 444 27.09 -15.61 9.31
CA MET A 444 27.10 -14.24 8.80
C MET A 444 27.29 -14.19 7.28
N GLN A 445 28.14 -15.06 6.73
CA GLN A 445 28.32 -15.19 5.29
C GLN A 445 27.03 -15.65 4.59
N LEU A 446 26.37 -16.69 5.10
CA LEU A 446 25.10 -17.17 4.52
C LEU A 446 23.99 -16.11 4.62
N ILE A 447 23.95 -15.32 5.70
CA ILE A 447 23.01 -14.19 5.84
C ILE A 447 23.24 -13.16 4.73
N TYR A 448 24.50 -12.79 4.48
CA TYR A 448 24.84 -11.85 3.41
C TYR A 448 24.45 -12.40 2.03
N GLU A 449 24.82 -13.65 1.73
CA GLU A 449 24.50 -14.32 0.46
C GLU A 449 23.00 -14.41 0.23
N SER A 450 22.25 -14.88 1.24
CA SER A 450 20.80 -15.03 1.16
C SER A 450 20.09 -13.70 0.90
N TRP A 451 20.67 -12.59 1.38
CA TRP A 451 20.12 -11.27 1.17
C TRP A 451 20.44 -10.68 -0.20
N LEU A 452 21.50 -11.14 -0.85
CA LEU A 452 22.08 -10.50 -2.03
C LEU A 452 21.04 -10.33 -3.16
N HIS A 453 20.10 -11.27 -3.31
CA HIS A 453 18.97 -11.15 -4.25
C HIS A 453 18.12 -9.89 -4.01
N GLY A 454 17.77 -9.61 -2.75
CA GLY A 454 17.07 -8.40 -2.35
C GLY A 454 17.95 -7.16 -2.47
N LEU A 455 19.14 -7.17 -1.89
CA LEU A 455 20.08 -6.03 -1.89
C LEU A 455 20.49 -5.60 -3.29
N SER A 456 20.63 -6.53 -4.23
CA SER A 456 21.00 -6.21 -5.63
C SER A 456 20.04 -5.21 -6.28
N LYS A 457 18.80 -5.12 -5.82
CA LYS A 457 17.77 -4.18 -6.31
C LYS A 457 17.88 -2.79 -5.69
N SER A 458 18.49 -2.66 -4.51
CA SER A 458 18.59 -1.41 -3.74
C SER A 458 19.91 -1.28 -2.95
N PRO A 459 21.08 -1.31 -3.62
CA PRO A 459 22.38 -1.37 -2.93
C PRO A 459 22.93 -0.02 -2.48
N PHE A 460 22.20 1.08 -2.70
CA PHE A 460 22.74 2.44 -2.58
C PHE A 460 22.35 3.16 -1.28
N THR A 461 21.42 2.62 -0.50
CA THR A 461 20.75 3.40 0.55
C THR A 461 21.40 3.27 1.92
N GLN A 462 22.06 2.15 2.21
CA GLN A 462 22.53 1.82 3.56
C GLN A 462 23.67 2.73 4.05
N LEU A 463 24.46 3.29 3.13
CA LEU A 463 25.57 4.20 3.47
C LEU A 463 25.13 5.38 4.32
N ALA A 464 24.04 6.07 3.94
CA ALA A 464 23.48 7.18 4.70
C ALA A 464 23.00 6.78 6.11
N ASN A 465 22.62 5.51 6.33
CA ASN A 465 22.19 5.04 7.64
C ASN A 465 23.38 4.75 8.56
N LEU A 466 24.41 4.06 8.05
CA LEU A 466 25.59 3.72 8.86
C LEU A 466 26.45 4.94 9.16
N SER A 467 26.58 5.87 8.21
CA SER A 467 27.27 7.15 8.44
C SER A 467 26.46 8.16 9.27
N GLY A 468 25.15 7.93 9.43
CA GLY A 468 24.25 8.89 10.09
C GLY A 468 23.87 10.11 9.24
N GLU A 469 24.40 10.21 8.02
CA GLU A 469 24.23 11.34 7.11
C GLU A 469 22.83 11.43 6.49
N PRO A 470 22.38 12.64 6.10
CA PRO A 470 21.09 12.81 5.46
C PRO A 470 21.14 12.39 3.98
N ALA A 471 20.03 11.87 3.47
CA ALA A 471 19.88 11.53 2.05
C ALA A 471 18.44 11.74 1.57
N ILE A 472 18.26 12.15 0.32
CA ILE A 472 16.94 12.37 -0.30
C ILE A 472 16.83 11.60 -1.61
N SER A 473 15.76 10.82 -1.77
CA SER A 473 15.35 10.20 -3.03
C SER A 473 14.36 11.10 -3.77
N LEU A 474 14.62 11.37 -5.04
CA LEU A 474 13.79 12.20 -5.91
C LEU A 474 13.25 11.39 -7.10
N PRO A 475 11.95 11.48 -7.42
CA PRO A 475 11.32 10.65 -8.45
C PRO A 475 11.53 11.28 -9.84
N THR A 476 12.63 11.00 -10.52
CA THR A 476 13.01 11.73 -11.75
C THR A 476 12.87 10.92 -13.04
N TYR A 477 12.52 9.64 -12.94
CA TYR A 477 12.53 8.72 -14.07
C TYR A 477 11.37 7.73 -14.03
N VAL A 478 10.95 7.27 -15.21
CA VAL A 478 10.03 6.14 -15.42
C VAL A 478 10.72 5.18 -16.36
N SER A 479 10.84 3.92 -15.95
CA SER A 479 11.51 2.84 -16.67
C SER A 479 10.83 2.52 -18.00
N SER A 480 11.50 1.74 -18.85
CA SER A 480 10.89 1.20 -20.08
C SER A 480 9.65 0.36 -19.80
N ASP A 481 9.54 -0.21 -18.60
CA ASP A 481 8.40 -1.04 -18.16
C ASP A 481 7.27 -0.21 -17.51
N GLY A 482 7.38 1.12 -17.52
CA GLY A 482 6.35 2.04 -17.01
C GLY A 482 6.31 2.18 -15.49
N LEU A 483 7.38 1.79 -14.79
CA LEU A 483 7.49 1.91 -13.33
C LEU A 483 8.46 3.04 -12.95
N PRO A 484 8.22 3.76 -11.85
CA PRO A 484 9.07 4.87 -11.44
C PRO A 484 10.43 4.37 -10.94
N LEU A 485 11.43 5.25 -11.05
CA LEU A 485 12.78 5.04 -10.53
C LEU A 485 13.34 6.37 -10.03
N GLY A 486 13.88 6.36 -8.82
CA GLY A 486 14.45 7.53 -8.15
C GLY A 486 15.96 7.65 -8.28
N ILE A 487 16.44 8.88 -8.14
CA ILE A 487 17.85 9.20 -7.89
C ILE A 487 18.00 9.68 -6.45
N GLN A 488 19.17 9.44 -5.86
CA GLN A 488 19.45 9.81 -4.47
C GLN A 488 20.59 10.82 -4.41
N PHE A 489 20.40 11.87 -3.60
CA PHE A 489 21.48 12.73 -3.13
C PHE A 489 21.77 12.44 -1.67
N GLN A 490 23.04 12.35 -1.31
CA GLN A 490 23.54 12.32 0.06
C GLN A 490 24.45 13.52 0.31
N ALA A 491 24.35 14.14 1.48
CA ALA A 491 25.18 15.27 1.90
C ALA A 491 25.87 14.93 3.22
N ALA A 492 26.84 15.76 3.62
CA ALA A 492 27.45 15.65 4.93
C ALA A 492 26.40 15.72 6.05
N GLN A 493 26.73 15.15 7.21
CA GLN A 493 25.90 15.24 8.40
C GLN A 493 25.44 16.70 8.65
N ASN A 494 24.18 16.85 9.06
CA ASN A 494 23.51 18.13 9.32
C ASN A 494 23.24 19.03 8.09
N ASN A 495 23.64 18.65 6.87
CA ASN A 495 23.38 19.45 5.66
C ASN A 495 22.02 19.11 5.01
N ASP A 496 21.01 18.76 5.81
CA ASP A 496 19.66 18.42 5.35
C ASP A 496 19.04 19.54 4.49
N ARG A 497 19.27 20.81 4.85
CA ARG A 497 18.78 21.97 4.09
C ARG A 497 19.34 22.03 2.68
N LEU A 498 20.59 21.61 2.48
CA LEU A 498 21.18 21.53 1.14
C LEU A 498 20.42 20.51 0.29
N LEU A 499 20.09 19.35 0.85
CA LEU A 499 19.30 18.33 0.14
C LEU A 499 17.88 18.81 -0.19
N LEU A 500 17.22 19.49 0.75
CA LEU A 500 15.91 20.10 0.50
C LEU A 500 15.99 21.13 -0.64
N LYS A 501 17.03 21.98 -0.65
CA LYS A 501 17.25 22.96 -1.73
C LYS A 501 17.53 22.30 -3.09
N ILE A 502 18.20 21.15 -3.12
CA ILE A 502 18.37 20.36 -4.34
C ILE A 502 17.03 19.75 -4.79
N GLY A 503 16.23 19.21 -3.87
CA GLY A 503 14.88 18.74 -4.17
C GLY A 503 14.02 19.82 -4.81
N ASP A 504 13.99 21.00 -4.19
CA ASP A 504 13.32 22.21 -4.71
C ASP A 504 13.78 22.55 -6.14
N LEU A 505 15.08 22.49 -6.41
CA LEU A 505 15.63 22.75 -7.74
C LEU A 505 15.05 21.80 -8.78
N PHE A 506 14.95 20.51 -8.47
CA PHE A 506 14.41 19.51 -9.40
C PHE A 506 12.90 19.68 -9.59
N GLU A 507 12.15 19.92 -8.51
CA GLU A 507 10.70 20.13 -8.57
C GLU A 507 10.34 21.38 -9.40
N LYS A 508 10.98 22.52 -9.10
CA LYS A 508 10.74 23.81 -9.80
C LYS A 508 11.07 23.76 -11.28
N ASN A 509 11.88 22.79 -11.72
CA ASN A 509 12.21 22.57 -13.13
C ASN A 509 11.36 21.45 -13.77
N GLY A 510 10.28 20.99 -13.11
CA GLY A 510 9.31 20.03 -13.67
C GLY A 510 9.88 18.63 -13.89
N LEU A 511 10.92 18.25 -13.14
CA LEU A 511 11.62 16.98 -13.36
C LEU A 511 10.96 15.79 -12.67
N PHE A 512 10.05 16.03 -11.72
CA PHE A 512 9.41 14.95 -10.99
C PHE A 512 8.45 14.12 -11.86
N LYS A 513 8.46 12.81 -11.62
CA LYS A 513 7.66 11.77 -12.28
C LYS A 513 6.83 11.07 -11.21
N ILE A 514 5.75 11.74 -10.82
CA ILE A 514 4.81 11.27 -9.81
C ILE A 514 3.58 10.64 -10.48
N LEU A 515 2.85 9.80 -9.74
CA LEU A 515 1.61 9.20 -10.24
C LEU A 515 0.54 10.30 -10.34
N THR A 516 0.10 10.60 -11.56
CA THR A 516 -0.96 11.60 -11.80
C THR A 516 -2.32 10.93 -11.95
N HIS A 517 -3.32 11.42 -11.21
CA HIS A 517 -4.69 10.90 -11.25
C HIS A 517 -5.59 11.77 -12.13
N THR A 518 -5.13 12.15 -13.33
CA THR A 518 -5.86 13.13 -14.15
C THR A 518 -7.27 12.66 -14.53
N THR A 519 -8.26 13.45 -14.12
CA THR A 519 -9.57 13.55 -14.77
C THR A 519 -9.40 14.28 -16.10
N LYS A 520 -9.65 13.62 -17.24
CA LYS A 520 -9.74 14.33 -18.53
C LYS A 520 -11.08 15.07 -18.60
N ASN A 521 -11.12 16.31 -18.16
CA ASN A 521 -12.10 17.27 -18.67
C ASN A 521 -11.64 17.75 -20.06
N PRO A 522 -12.46 17.67 -21.11
CA PRO A 522 -12.13 18.28 -22.40
C PRO A 522 -12.11 19.80 -22.26
N PRO A 523 -11.18 20.53 -22.91
CA PRO A 523 -11.21 21.99 -22.92
C PRO A 523 -12.47 22.48 -23.65
N ALA A 524 -13.03 23.58 -23.12
CA ALA A 524 -14.17 24.27 -23.68
C ALA A 524 -13.92 24.63 -25.15
N ASN A 525 -14.92 24.31 -25.98
CA ASN A 525 -14.97 24.61 -27.40
C ASN A 525 -14.86 26.14 -27.58
N LYS A 526 -13.81 26.62 -28.25
CA LYS A 526 -13.80 27.97 -28.84
C LYS A 526 -14.09 27.82 -30.32
N ASP A 527 -15.17 28.46 -30.73
CA ASP A 527 -15.62 28.62 -32.10
C ASP A 527 -14.53 29.25 -32.98
N THR A 528 -14.29 28.69 -34.17
CA THR A 528 -14.04 29.46 -35.40
C THR A 528 -14.21 28.55 -36.64
N PRO A 529 -14.65 29.10 -37.79
CA PRO A 529 -15.50 28.41 -38.75
C PRO A 529 -14.76 27.74 -39.91
N ILE A 530 -15.50 26.81 -40.51
CA ILE A 530 -15.20 26.01 -41.69
C ILE A 530 -15.07 26.93 -42.92
N THR A 531 -14.00 26.74 -43.71
CA THR A 531 -14.02 27.02 -45.15
C THR A 531 -13.53 25.81 -45.92
N SER A 532 -14.29 25.51 -46.97
CA SER A 532 -14.23 24.38 -47.88
C SER A 532 -13.23 24.61 -49.01
N SER A 533 -12.56 23.55 -49.48
CA SER A 533 -12.43 23.28 -50.92
C SER A 533 -12.07 21.81 -51.18
N SER A 534 -12.70 21.30 -52.23
CA SER A 534 -12.74 19.92 -52.70
C SER A 534 -11.70 19.64 -53.79
N ASN A 535 -11.34 18.35 -53.97
CA ASN A 535 -11.25 17.57 -55.23
C ASN A 535 -10.41 16.31 -54.95
N ALA A 536 -11.02 15.13 -54.74
CA ALA A 536 -11.44 14.10 -55.72
C ALA A 536 -10.22 13.28 -56.30
N VAL A 537 -9.92 12.03 -55.88
CA VAL A 537 -10.56 10.68 -56.13
C VAL A 537 -9.63 9.83 -57.06
N PRO A 538 -9.59 8.46 -57.08
CA PRO A 538 -9.53 7.42 -56.03
C PRO A 538 -8.60 6.20 -56.38
N THR A 539 -8.28 5.30 -55.43
CA THR A 539 -8.22 3.81 -55.58
C THR A 539 -7.74 3.16 -54.25
N THR A 540 -8.65 2.67 -53.39
CA THR A 540 -9.03 1.23 -53.14
C THR A 540 -7.82 0.29 -52.97
N THR A 541 -7.57 -0.43 -51.86
CA THR A 541 -8.42 -1.22 -50.93
C THR A 541 -7.63 -1.45 -49.61
N THR A 542 -8.12 -1.39 -48.36
CA THR A 542 -9.02 -2.33 -47.63
C THR A 542 -9.14 -1.79 -46.17
N PRO A 543 -10.27 -1.94 -45.44
CA PRO A 543 -10.57 -1.08 -44.29
C PRO A 543 -9.88 -1.50 -42.99
N SER A 544 -8.97 -0.66 -42.50
CA SER A 544 -8.51 -0.69 -41.11
C SER A 544 -9.42 0.16 -40.25
N SER A 545 -10.18 -0.49 -39.37
CA SER A 545 -11.02 0.12 -38.35
C SER A 545 -10.20 1.04 -37.44
N LYS A 546 -10.67 2.29 -37.27
CA LYS A 546 -10.18 3.26 -36.26
C LYS A 546 -9.97 2.59 -34.89
N PRO A 547 -8.96 3.01 -34.08
CA PRO A 547 -8.80 2.48 -32.74
C PRO A 547 -9.96 2.95 -31.85
N GLU A 548 -10.90 2.04 -31.60
CA GLU A 548 -11.98 2.24 -30.63
C GLU A 548 -11.40 2.41 -29.22
N LYS A 549 -11.90 3.41 -28.49
CA LYS A 549 -11.61 3.62 -27.07
C LYS A 549 -11.89 2.32 -26.31
N SER A 550 -10.83 1.73 -25.74
CA SER A 550 -10.89 0.46 -25.03
C SER A 550 -11.77 0.56 -23.79
N ALA A 551 -12.63 -0.44 -23.54
CA ALA A 551 -13.45 -0.49 -22.33
C ALA A 551 -12.56 -0.58 -21.08
N VAL A 552 -12.87 0.20 -20.05
CA VAL A 552 -12.09 0.23 -18.79
C VAL A 552 -12.41 -1.02 -17.97
N ILE A 553 -11.41 -1.84 -17.67
CA ILE A 553 -11.59 -3.00 -16.79
C ILE A 553 -11.63 -2.51 -15.33
N ILE A 554 -12.65 -2.92 -14.57
CA ILE A 554 -12.80 -2.62 -13.14
C ILE A 554 -12.82 -3.93 -12.34
N LYS A 555 -12.33 -3.92 -11.09
CA LYS A 555 -12.18 -5.16 -10.29
C LYS A 555 -13.48 -5.59 -9.56
N LYS A 556 -14.37 -4.64 -9.24
CA LYS A 556 -15.67 -4.88 -8.57
C LYS A 556 -16.75 -3.89 -9.03
N TYR A 557 -18.02 -4.29 -8.93
CA TYR A 557 -19.18 -3.43 -9.10
C TYR A 557 -20.26 -3.83 -8.10
N GLY A 558 -20.54 -2.95 -7.12
CA GLY A 558 -21.32 -3.31 -5.94
C GLY A 558 -20.63 -4.41 -5.14
N SER A 559 -21.35 -5.45 -4.75
CA SER A 559 -20.81 -6.63 -4.04
C SER A 559 -20.26 -7.72 -4.95
N ILE A 560 -20.25 -7.51 -6.28
CA ILE A 560 -19.79 -8.49 -7.27
C ILE A 560 -18.38 -8.12 -7.74
N HIS A 561 -17.44 -9.05 -7.65
CA HIS A 561 -16.05 -8.91 -8.09
C HIS A 561 -15.72 -9.93 -9.19
N VAL A 562 -14.56 -9.78 -9.84
CA VAL A 562 -14.04 -10.81 -10.75
C VAL A 562 -13.93 -12.14 -10.00
N ASN A 563 -14.36 -13.22 -10.64
CA ASN A 563 -14.57 -14.57 -10.14
C ASN A 563 -15.77 -14.79 -9.20
N SER A 564 -16.64 -13.79 -9.01
CA SER A 564 -17.93 -13.99 -8.36
C SER A 564 -18.87 -14.84 -9.22
N ALA A 565 -19.57 -15.79 -8.60
CA ALA A 565 -20.74 -16.42 -9.21
C ALA A 565 -21.98 -15.53 -9.03
N VAL A 566 -22.70 -15.29 -10.12
CA VAL A 566 -23.93 -14.47 -10.16
C VAL A 566 -25.07 -15.25 -10.80
N TYR A 567 -26.32 -14.88 -10.52
CA TYR A 567 -27.48 -15.41 -11.24
C TYR A 567 -28.35 -14.28 -11.82
N ALA A 568 -29.12 -14.60 -12.87
CA ALA A 568 -30.08 -13.66 -13.45
C ALA A 568 -31.42 -13.67 -12.69
N THR A 569 -31.90 -12.50 -12.29
CA THR A 569 -33.21 -12.30 -11.64
C THR A 569 -34.34 -12.06 -12.64
N LYS A 570 -33.99 -11.64 -13.86
CA LYS A 570 -34.89 -11.34 -15.00
C LYS A 570 -34.40 -12.03 -16.27
N LYS A 571 -35.16 -11.93 -17.36
CA LYS A 571 -34.69 -12.31 -18.70
C LYS A 571 -33.41 -11.52 -19.03
N ILE A 572 -32.38 -12.19 -19.51
CA ILE A 572 -31.09 -11.58 -19.86
C ILE A 572 -30.51 -12.23 -21.13
N ASN A 573 -29.72 -11.49 -21.88
CA ASN A 573 -29.01 -11.99 -23.05
C ASN A 573 -27.50 -11.92 -22.81
N LEU A 574 -26.77 -12.86 -23.42
CA LEU A 574 -25.31 -12.88 -23.49
C LEU A 574 -24.87 -12.31 -24.84
N TYR A 575 -24.06 -11.26 -24.82
CA TYR A 575 -23.62 -10.53 -26.02
C TYR A 575 -22.16 -10.82 -26.35
N GLN A 576 -21.81 -10.75 -27.63
CA GLN A 576 -20.41 -10.86 -28.09
C GLN A 576 -19.59 -9.63 -27.72
N VAL A 577 -20.19 -8.44 -27.82
CA VAL A 577 -19.55 -7.15 -27.54
C VAL A 577 -20.27 -6.41 -26.39
N PRO A 578 -19.59 -5.48 -25.68
CA PRO A 578 -20.15 -4.86 -24.47
C PRO A 578 -21.10 -3.68 -24.74
N VAL A 579 -21.20 -3.26 -26.00
CA VAL A 579 -22.23 -2.34 -26.50
C VAL A 579 -23.36 -3.21 -27.01
N PHE A 580 -24.38 -3.41 -26.17
CA PHE A 580 -25.46 -4.38 -26.45
C PHE A 580 -26.21 -4.05 -27.73
N ASN A 581 -25.99 -4.88 -28.74
CA ASN A 581 -26.65 -4.85 -30.03
C ASN A 581 -27.41 -6.18 -30.22
N LYS A 582 -28.65 -6.12 -30.73
CA LYS A 582 -29.49 -7.30 -30.97
C LYS A 582 -28.84 -8.30 -31.96
N LEU A 583 -28.07 -7.80 -32.92
CA LEU A 583 -27.35 -8.63 -33.90
C LEU A 583 -26.15 -9.39 -33.30
N GLN A 584 -25.76 -9.04 -32.06
CA GLN A 584 -24.57 -9.58 -31.38
C GLN A 584 -24.96 -10.48 -30.18
N ILE A 585 -26.20 -10.96 -30.14
CA ILE A 585 -26.69 -11.88 -29.10
C ILE A 585 -26.18 -13.29 -29.41
N LYS A 586 -25.43 -13.86 -28.47
CA LYS A 586 -24.94 -15.25 -28.53
C LYS A 586 -25.95 -16.24 -27.95
N ALA A 587 -26.65 -15.84 -26.89
CA ALA A 587 -27.65 -16.66 -26.21
C ALA A 587 -28.65 -15.78 -25.44
N SER A 588 -29.86 -16.29 -25.26
CA SER A 588 -30.93 -15.64 -24.49
C SER A 588 -31.42 -16.56 -23.38
N TYR A 589 -31.59 -16.01 -22.17
CA TYR A 589 -31.99 -16.75 -20.99
C TYR A 589 -33.33 -16.23 -20.47
N ALA A 590 -34.34 -17.10 -20.44
CA ALA A 590 -35.66 -16.75 -19.93
C ALA A 590 -35.63 -16.49 -18.41
N LYS A 591 -36.62 -15.73 -17.91
CA LYS A 591 -36.83 -15.58 -16.46
C LYS A 591 -37.26 -16.93 -15.88
N GLN A 592 -36.60 -17.35 -14.80
CA GLN A 592 -36.85 -18.64 -14.14
C GLN A 592 -37.23 -18.45 -12.67
N LYS A 593 -37.88 -19.47 -12.09
CA LYS A 593 -38.04 -19.60 -10.63
C LYS A 593 -36.66 -19.60 -9.96
N ARG A 594 -36.54 -19.11 -8.73
CA ARG A 594 -35.26 -18.88 -8.04
C ARG A 594 -34.30 -20.08 -8.13
N ILE A 595 -34.79 -21.30 -7.87
CA ILE A 595 -34.03 -22.56 -7.94
C ILE A 595 -33.47 -22.88 -9.34
N ASN A 596 -34.09 -22.37 -10.40
CA ASN A 596 -33.75 -22.63 -11.79
C ASN A 596 -33.10 -21.41 -12.49
N ARG A 597 -32.76 -20.35 -11.75
CA ARG A 597 -32.14 -19.16 -12.34
C ARG A 597 -30.79 -19.49 -12.97
N PRO A 598 -30.53 -19.00 -14.19
CA PRO A 598 -29.27 -19.24 -14.87
C PRO A 598 -28.12 -18.56 -14.11
N MET A 599 -27.01 -19.27 -14.00
CA MET A 599 -25.81 -18.83 -13.29
C MET A 599 -24.64 -18.56 -14.24
N PHE A 600 -23.79 -17.63 -13.82
CA PHE A 600 -22.61 -17.21 -14.54
C PHE A 600 -21.45 -16.95 -13.58
N VAL A 601 -20.22 -17.21 -14.00
CA VAL A 601 -19.01 -16.76 -13.29
C VAL A 601 -18.50 -15.50 -13.99
N VAL A 602 -18.38 -14.42 -13.24
CA VAL A 602 -17.84 -13.16 -13.76
C VAL A 602 -16.33 -13.31 -13.96
N THR A 603 -15.85 -13.23 -15.19
CA THR A 603 -14.42 -13.37 -15.51
C THR A 603 -13.76 -12.03 -15.81
N LYS A 604 -14.53 -11.01 -16.21
CA LYS A 604 -14.08 -9.60 -16.28
C LYS A 604 -15.25 -8.68 -15.93
N ILE A 605 -14.97 -7.51 -15.37
CA ILE A 605 -15.96 -6.44 -15.24
C ILE A 605 -15.40 -5.25 -16.00
N ILE A 606 -16.21 -4.66 -16.87
CA ILE A 606 -15.78 -3.50 -17.65
C ILE A 606 -16.79 -2.37 -17.55
N LYS A 607 -16.32 -1.13 -17.66
CA LYS A 607 -17.12 0.04 -17.95
C LYS A 607 -16.97 0.32 -19.44
N ASN A 608 -18.05 0.13 -20.19
CA ASN A 608 -18.02 0.35 -21.63
C ASN A 608 -17.89 1.85 -21.98
N GLN A 609 -17.73 2.16 -23.26
CA GLN A 609 -17.52 3.51 -23.78
C GLN A 609 -18.60 4.52 -23.33
N ASN A 610 -19.82 4.04 -23.06
CA ASN A 610 -20.96 4.86 -22.60
C ASN A 610 -21.06 4.93 -21.07
N GLY A 611 -19.99 4.58 -20.36
CA GLY A 611 -19.92 4.60 -18.91
C GLY A 611 -20.74 3.51 -18.21
N LYS A 612 -21.32 2.55 -18.93
CA LYS A 612 -22.16 1.49 -18.36
C LYS A 612 -21.32 0.26 -18.00
N VAL A 613 -21.54 -0.27 -16.81
CA VAL A 613 -20.84 -1.48 -16.37
C VAL A 613 -21.42 -2.74 -16.99
N ARG A 614 -20.55 -3.66 -17.40
CA ARG A 614 -20.84 -4.96 -18.01
C ARG A 614 -20.01 -6.03 -17.32
N TYR A 615 -20.62 -7.19 -17.12
CA TYR A 615 -19.89 -8.37 -16.72
C TYR A 615 -19.54 -9.16 -17.97
N TYR A 616 -18.27 -9.42 -18.22
CA TYR A 616 -17.86 -10.53 -19.07
C TYR A 616 -17.90 -11.79 -18.22
N VAL A 617 -18.62 -12.80 -18.68
CA VAL A 617 -18.95 -13.96 -17.88
C VAL A 617 -18.71 -15.26 -18.64
N LYS A 618 -18.57 -16.35 -17.89
CA LYS A 618 -18.67 -17.73 -18.36
C LYS A 618 -19.96 -18.34 -17.83
N ASP A 619 -20.78 -18.89 -18.71
CA ASP A 619 -21.97 -19.68 -18.36
C ASP A 619 -21.55 -20.95 -17.61
N VAL A 620 -22.26 -21.27 -16.51
CA VAL A 620 -22.04 -22.47 -15.68
C VAL A 620 -23.33 -23.27 -15.45
N ASN A 621 -24.29 -23.17 -16.37
CA ASN A 621 -25.50 -23.97 -16.39
C ASN A 621 -25.21 -25.31 -17.08
N HIS A 622 -24.50 -26.17 -16.37
CA HIS A 622 -24.18 -27.54 -16.79
C HIS A 622 -25.46 -28.24 -17.26
N HIS A 623 -25.36 -29.03 -18.34
CA HIS A 623 -26.49 -29.68 -19.04
C HIS A 623 -27.30 -28.80 -20.00
N THR A 624 -26.84 -27.60 -20.33
CA THR A 624 -27.45 -26.77 -21.38
C THR A 624 -26.50 -26.60 -22.58
N LYS A 625 -27.04 -26.28 -23.76
CA LYS A 625 -26.25 -25.97 -24.96
C LYS A 625 -25.37 -24.72 -24.81
N THR A 626 -25.61 -23.90 -23.77
CA THR A 626 -24.84 -22.69 -23.49
C THR A 626 -23.78 -22.88 -22.42
N ASP A 627 -23.61 -24.09 -21.85
CA ASP A 627 -22.58 -24.34 -20.84
C ASP A 627 -21.19 -23.90 -21.34
N LYS A 628 -20.44 -23.22 -20.46
CA LYS A 628 -19.12 -22.62 -20.72
C LYS A 628 -19.09 -21.50 -21.76
N LEU A 629 -20.22 -21.12 -22.37
CA LEU A 629 -20.27 -20.01 -23.32
C LEU A 629 -19.87 -18.70 -22.62
N GLN A 630 -19.01 -17.92 -23.28
CA GLN A 630 -18.51 -16.65 -22.74
C GLN A 630 -19.08 -15.44 -23.50
N GLY A 631 -19.28 -14.33 -22.80
CA GLY A 631 -19.78 -13.08 -23.38
C GLY A 631 -20.13 -12.04 -22.33
N TYR A 632 -20.74 -10.94 -22.76
CA TYR A 632 -21.13 -9.83 -21.89
C TYR A 632 -22.59 -9.91 -21.45
N ILE A 633 -22.85 -9.67 -20.18
CA ILE A 633 -24.19 -9.48 -19.60
C ILE A 633 -24.28 -8.14 -18.85
N THR A 634 -25.51 -7.67 -18.57
CA THR A 634 -25.71 -6.40 -17.85
C THR A 634 -25.21 -6.54 -16.41
N ALA A 635 -24.58 -5.48 -15.87
CA ALA A 635 -24.20 -5.42 -14.46
C ALA A 635 -25.29 -4.81 -13.56
N ARG A 636 -26.46 -4.46 -14.11
CA ARG A 636 -27.53 -3.82 -13.33
C ARG A 636 -28.07 -4.78 -12.26
N LYS A 637 -28.16 -4.29 -11.02
CA LYS A 637 -28.63 -5.04 -9.84
C LYS A 637 -30.05 -5.60 -9.98
N ASP A 638 -30.89 -4.96 -10.79
CA ASP A 638 -32.25 -5.45 -11.03
C ASP A 638 -32.31 -6.65 -12.01
N PHE A 639 -31.21 -7.00 -12.67
CA PHE A 639 -31.09 -8.15 -13.58
C PHE A 639 -30.14 -9.23 -13.06
N VAL A 640 -29.12 -8.87 -12.29
CA VAL A 640 -28.05 -9.78 -11.86
C VAL A 640 -27.73 -9.57 -10.38
N GLU A 641 -27.59 -10.67 -9.64
CA GLU A 641 -27.27 -10.66 -8.21
C GLU A 641 -26.20 -11.71 -7.88
N ASN A 642 -25.45 -11.52 -6.79
CA ASN A 642 -24.51 -12.51 -6.28
C ASN A 642 -25.25 -13.82 -5.92
N ALA A 643 -24.74 -14.95 -6.41
CA ALA A 643 -25.33 -16.25 -6.19
C ALA A 643 -25.10 -16.80 -4.78
N TYR A 644 -24.13 -16.26 -4.04
CA TYR A 644 -23.76 -16.71 -2.71
C TYR A 644 -23.95 -15.59 -1.68
N TYR A 645 -24.31 -15.97 -0.45
CA TYR A 645 -24.26 -15.05 0.69
C TYR A 645 -22.81 -14.75 1.07
N THR A 646 -22.53 -13.51 1.49
CA THR A 646 -21.19 -13.05 1.89
C THR A 646 -21.13 -12.65 3.37
N SER A 647 -22.23 -12.80 4.09
CA SER A 647 -22.37 -12.45 5.51
C SER A 647 -23.37 -13.38 6.18
N LEU A 648 -23.45 -13.31 7.51
CA LEU A 648 -24.43 -14.03 8.32
C LEU A 648 -25.71 -13.17 8.49
N PRO A 649 -26.93 -13.75 8.48
CA PRO A 649 -28.14 -13.10 8.95
C PRO A 649 -28.06 -12.86 10.47
N LYS A 650 -28.70 -11.78 10.93
CA LYS A 650 -28.78 -11.43 12.35
C LYS A 650 -29.32 -12.58 13.22
N ALA A 651 -30.34 -13.29 12.74
CA ALA A 651 -30.98 -14.39 13.46
C ALA A 651 -30.21 -15.71 13.41
N LEU A 652 -29.09 -15.78 12.67
CA LEU A 652 -28.32 -17.01 12.43
C LEU A 652 -29.17 -18.21 12.00
N LYS A 653 -30.29 -17.94 11.32
CA LYS A 653 -31.22 -18.94 10.82
C LYS A 653 -31.43 -18.76 9.32
N ILE A 654 -31.51 -19.89 8.63
CA ILE A 654 -31.84 -19.96 7.21
C ILE A 654 -33.00 -20.93 6.99
N LYS A 655 -33.71 -20.77 5.88
CA LYS A 655 -34.75 -21.67 5.41
C LYS A 655 -34.35 -22.32 4.10
N VAL A 656 -34.50 -23.64 3.99
CA VAL A 656 -34.27 -24.40 2.77
C VAL A 656 -35.41 -24.17 1.78
N ILE A 657 -35.09 -23.80 0.55
CA ILE A 657 -36.06 -23.57 -0.54
C ILE A 657 -35.90 -24.53 -1.72
N ALA A 658 -34.80 -25.28 -1.76
CA ALA A 658 -34.62 -26.41 -2.66
C ALA A 658 -35.49 -27.60 -2.24
N ASN A 659 -35.75 -28.55 -3.15
CA ASN A 659 -36.42 -29.80 -2.79
C ASN A 659 -35.58 -30.63 -1.81
N HIS A 660 -34.27 -30.66 -2.05
CA HIS A 660 -33.27 -31.30 -1.21
C HIS A 660 -32.04 -30.39 -1.09
N LEU A 661 -31.47 -30.29 0.11
CA LEU A 661 -30.20 -29.62 0.38
C LEU A 661 -29.29 -30.56 1.16
N ASN A 662 -28.20 -30.98 0.53
CA ASN A 662 -27.24 -31.89 1.15
C ASN A 662 -26.39 -31.18 2.21
N GLU A 663 -26.19 -31.85 3.33
CA GLU A 663 -25.21 -31.53 4.37
C GLU A 663 -23.95 -32.38 4.21
N TYR A 664 -22.80 -31.83 4.55
CA TYR A 664 -21.50 -32.44 4.30
C TYR A 664 -20.59 -32.39 5.53
N LYS A 665 -19.62 -33.30 5.59
CA LYS A 665 -18.65 -33.39 6.70
C LYS A 665 -17.60 -32.28 6.71
N ASP A 666 -17.31 -31.69 5.55
CA ASP A 666 -16.28 -30.66 5.42
C ASP A 666 -16.69 -29.55 4.42
N ALA A 667 -15.98 -28.43 4.45
CA ALA A 667 -16.27 -27.26 3.64
C ALA A 667 -16.07 -27.47 2.12
N ARG A 668 -15.41 -28.56 1.70
CA ARG A 668 -15.25 -28.90 0.27
C ARG A 668 -16.53 -29.50 -0.33
N LEU A 669 -17.47 -29.92 0.53
CA LEU A 669 -18.71 -30.60 0.16
C LEU A 669 -18.47 -31.94 -0.55
N SER A 670 -17.46 -32.70 -0.13
CA SER A 670 -17.06 -33.96 -0.78
C SER A 670 -17.68 -35.22 -0.18
N LYS A 671 -18.13 -35.18 1.08
CA LYS A 671 -18.73 -36.34 1.76
C LYS A 671 -20.08 -35.96 2.36
N GLN A 672 -21.15 -36.34 1.66
CA GLN A 672 -22.52 -36.10 2.12
C GLN A 672 -22.79 -36.90 3.40
N ILE A 673 -23.46 -36.26 4.36
CA ILE A 673 -23.90 -36.88 5.62
C ILE A 673 -25.40 -37.13 5.58
N GLN A 674 -26.18 -36.10 5.27
CA GLN A 674 -27.64 -36.17 5.21
C GLN A 674 -28.18 -35.13 4.21
N SER A 675 -29.50 -35.01 4.10
CA SER A 675 -30.14 -33.96 3.32
C SER A 675 -31.36 -33.41 4.03
N ASP A 676 -31.47 -32.09 4.03
CA ASP A 676 -32.65 -31.35 4.46
C ASP A 676 -33.69 -31.28 3.33
N ARG A 677 -34.95 -31.13 3.72
CA ARG A 677 -36.10 -30.97 2.82
C ARG A 677 -36.49 -29.50 2.71
N ARG A 678 -37.31 -29.21 1.70
CA ARG A 678 -37.89 -27.89 1.52
C ARG A 678 -38.66 -27.45 2.77
N ASN A 679 -38.44 -26.19 3.18
CA ASN A 679 -38.97 -25.51 4.36
C ASN A 679 -38.28 -25.80 5.70
N ASP A 680 -37.29 -26.70 5.73
CA ASP A 680 -36.50 -26.91 6.95
C ASP A 680 -35.78 -25.61 7.34
N THR A 681 -35.70 -25.38 8.65
CA THR A 681 -35.00 -24.22 9.23
C THR A 681 -33.70 -24.69 9.87
N LEU A 682 -32.57 -24.16 9.41
CA LEU A 682 -31.25 -24.54 9.87
C LEU A 682 -30.59 -23.39 10.63
N THR A 683 -29.85 -23.72 11.68
CA THR A 683 -29.08 -22.75 12.47
C THR A 683 -27.63 -22.78 12.03
N ILE A 684 -27.10 -21.60 11.71
CA ILE A 684 -25.74 -21.42 11.20
C ILE A 684 -24.81 -20.91 12.31
N LYS A 685 -23.60 -21.46 12.35
CA LYS A 685 -22.54 -21.08 13.29
C LYS A 685 -21.59 -20.05 12.70
N LYS A 686 -21.12 -20.28 11.47
CA LYS A 686 -20.22 -19.37 10.76
C LYS A 686 -20.30 -19.54 9.25
N ILE A 687 -19.83 -18.52 8.54
CA ILE A 687 -19.65 -18.55 7.09
C ILE A 687 -18.18 -18.82 6.76
N ILE A 688 -17.93 -19.59 5.71
CA ILE A 688 -16.59 -20.00 5.27
C ILE A 688 -16.45 -19.68 3.79
N HIS A 689 -15.33 -19.07 3.42
CA HIS A 689 -14.95 -18.84 2.03
C HIS A 689 -14.19 -20.07 1.51
N HIS A 690 -14.62 -20.59 0.36
CA HIS A 690 -14.02 -21.75 -0.27
C HIS A 690 -13.93 -21.54 -1.78
N HIS A 691 -12.74 -21.15 -2.25
CA HIS A 691 -12.48 -20.67 -3.61
C HIS A 691 -13.50 -19.58 -4.03
N LEU A 692 -14.23 -19.79 -5.12
CA LEU A 692 -15.16 -18.80 -5.73
C LEU A 692 -16.54 -18.74 -5.05
N THR A 693 -16.70 -19.44 -3.92
CA THR A 693 -18.02 -19.69 -3.34
C THR A 693 -17.95 -19.67 -1.81
N THR A 694 -19.10 -19.53 -1.15
CA THR A 694 -19.18 -19.59 0.32
C THR A 694 -19.97 -20.80 0.80
N ARG A 695 -19.72 -21.18 2.05
CA ARG A 695 -20.37 -22.28 2.78
C ARG A 695 -20.87 -21.76 4.11
N PHE A 696 -21.95 -22.34 4.61
CA PHE A 696 -22.29 -22.21 6.03
C PHE A 696 -21.86 -23.46 6.76
N GLN A 697 -21.22 -23.28 7.91
CA GLN A 697 -21.14 -24.33 8.91
C GLN A 697 -22.37 -24.22 9.81
N LEU A 698 -23.14 -25.29 9.92
CA LEU A 698 -24.29 -25.43 10.79
C LEU A 698 -23.86 -25.64 12.25
N SER A 699 -24.75 -25.40 13.20
CA SER A 699 -24.46 -25.56 14.63
C SER A 699 -24.08 -27.00 15.03
N ASN A 700 -24.56 -27.99 14.29
CA ASN A 700 -24.19 -29.41 14.43
C ASN A 700 -22.80 -29.74 13.85
N GLY A 701 -22.09 -28.75 13.29
CA GLY A 701 -20.75 -28.91 12.73
C GLY A 701 -20.72 -29.28 11.25
N HIS A 702 -21.85 -29.62 10.64
CA HIS A 702 -21.96 -29.94 9.21
C HIS A 702 -21.85 -28.70 8.32
N TYR A 703 -21.63 -28.91 7.04
CA TYR A 703 -21.42 -27.86 6.05
C TYR A 703 -22.47 -27.93 4.94
N ILE A 704 -22.98 -26.78 4.54
CA ILE A 704 -23.89 -26.63 3.39
C ILE A 704 -23.41 -25.53 2.46
N THR A 705 -23.89 -25.55 1.22
CA THR A 705 -23.68 -24.44 0.29
C THR A 705 -24.40 -23.17 0.76
N ALA A 706 -23.73 -22.01 0.69
CA ALA A 706 -24.36 -20.72 0.98
C ALA A 706 -25.02 -20.07 -0.27
N ASN A 707 -25.38 -20.90 -1.26
CA ASN A 707 -25.97 -20.46 -2.52
C ASN A 707 -27.44 -20.05 -2.32
N LYS A 708 -27.77 -18.80 -2.65
CA LYS A 708 -29.10 -18.20 -2.49
C LYS A 708 -30.20 -18.86 -3.34
N LYS A 709 -29.85 -19.72 -4.29
CA LYS A 709 -30.81 -20.53 -5.05
C LYS A 709 -31.45 -21.61 -4.19
N PHE A 710 -30.75 -22.11 -3.18
CA PHE A 710 -31.19 -23.27 -2.39
C PHE A 710 -31.65 -22.89 -0.98
N ILE A 711 -31.25 -21.71 -0.50
CA ILE A 711 -31.55 -21.22 0.86
C ILE A 711 -31.90 -19.73 0.87
N ILE A 712 -32.63 -19.31 1.89
CA ILE A 712 -32.91 -17.90 2.20
C ILE A 712 -32.69 -17.61 3.68
N PHE A 713 -32.33 -16.38 4.02
CA PHE A 713 -32.31 -15.94 5.42
C PHE A 713 -33.72 -15.92 5.98
N LYS A 714 -33.86 -16.31 7.24
CA LYS A 714 -35.11 -16.27 8.00
C LYS A 714 -35.18 -14.99 8.83
#